data_AF-A0A8C7KTX3-F1
#
_entry.id   AF-A0A8C7KTX3-F1
#
_cell.length_a   1.000
_cell.length_b   1.000
_cell.length_c   1.000
_cell.angle_alpha   90.00
_cell.angle_beta   90.00
_cell.angle_gamma   90.00
#
_symmetry.space_group_name_H-M   'P 1'
#
loop_
_entity.id
_entity.type
_entity.pdbx_description
1 polymer ?
#
loop_
_entity_poly.entity_id
_entity_poly.type
_entity_poly.pdbx_seq_one_letter_code
_entity_poly.pdbx_strand_id
1 'polypeptide(L)'
;MAADLQSKYTKLAQEYSKLRAQNQVLKKGVVDEQASSTSLKEQMKQREQSLRKVEQEMDSLSFRNQQLAKRVELLQEELATSQAKGQKSKNKGDSPSQQGLQQTQVVFDEDLQKKIQENERLHIQFYEADEQHRQQESQLKVQLEELERDHEQHQAIVDGLTSKYMDTIERLQSVQARLEVKAQTLERESNECRVQTEECQQQLRKCQSELNRQVKQSSCVIQEKVPFNDTKTSDYNSLNVPPHNKRHQLKARDVAGQALGFVQDIVVALLNFHSYTEQRVHIYPLDSSIEPISPLNQKFSQYLHENAAYVRPLEEGLVQLHQSITEDTVTVLETVGKLKDFAEHFTSYTHFLQKILPYQLKSLEEECRAPLCTSSLISKNQELQSGMKRITSVFDKLHRYIILLALPSVRQDAMPQSSSSAVFTQLAACLHSLHDAIKEMSKHYSQKAGLEQQLPTVTQKLCTTNECLLASLGMLTNSTDKIATFFSNNLDFFTSSTGYGPRGGVGVLNPLQAESMLGNKKKASDYMQAIRKPRAESVPYREALLNRRVLTSSTESRQGLTQQVVASQEKIARLEQEKEHWLLETQLGRVRLEKESQRIQDLETQLSSALEGGGGSPASALSLGLGSPALTSLDDGELEERGVEKDAMINTSLVGMLTTTPTNEEVRDEESREQLIKTHYMARVGELTTQLQVSDSKAVNFHAEPTYGEQYVWNVESQ
;
A
#
# COMPACT_ATOMS: atom_id res chain seq x y z
N MET A 1 6.75 -27.14 6.42
CA MET A 1 6.21 -27.14 5.04
C MET A 1 5.92 -28.55 4.55
N ALA A 2 6.91 -29.42 4.32
CA ALA A 2 6.71 -30.77 3.74
C ALA A 2 5.52 -31.56 4.35
N ALA A 3 5.46 -31.72 5.68
CA ALA A 3 4.37 -32.46 6.34
C ALA A 3 2.96 -31.86 6.15
N ASP A 4 2.83 -30.54 6.01
CA ASP A 4 1.54 -29.87 5.75
C ASP A 4 1.13 -30.00 4.27
N LEU A 5 2.09 -29.96 3.35
CA LEU A 5 1.84 -30.29 1.94
C LEU A 5 1.46 -31.77 1.79
N GLN A 6 2.12 -32.68 2.51
CA GLN A 6 1.77 -34.11 2.60
C GLN A 6 0.35 -34.32 3.14
N SER A 7 -0.04 -33.57 4.17
CA SER A 7 -1.39 -33.58 4.75
C SER A 7 -2.44 -33.12 3.72
N LYS A 8 -2.17 -32.04 2.98
CA LYS A 8 -3.04 -31.50 1.94
C LYS A 8 -3.18 -32.46 0.74
N TYR A 9 -2.09 -33.09 0.30
CA TYR A 9 -2.14 -34.14 -0.73
C TYR A 9 -2.92 -35.38 -0.26
N THR A 10 -2.70 -35.84 0.98
CA THR A 10 -3.46 -36.97 1.55
C THR A 10 -4.96 -36.69 1.60
N LYS A 11 -5.36 -35.48 2.06
CA LYS A 11 -6.77 -35.06 2.07
C LYS A 11 -7.37 -34.99 0.66
N LEU A 12 -6.64 -34.42 -0.32
CA LEU A 12 -7.09 -34.35 -1.70
C LEU A 12 -7.27 -35.75 -2.33
N ALA A 13 -6.35 -36.68 -2.04
CA ALA A 13 -6.45 -38.07 -2.47
C ALA A 13 -7.64 -38.81 -1.82
N GLN A 14 -7.96 -38.51 -0.55
CA GLN A 14 -9.15 -39.03 0.14
C GLN A 14 -10.44 -38.50 -0.48
N GLU A 15 -10.58 -37.20 -0.73
CA GLU A 15 -11.76 -36.64 -1.38
C GLU A 15 -11.93 -37.13 -2.83
N TYR A 16 -10.84 -37.22 -3.60
CA TYR A 16 -10.85 -37.82 -4.93
C TYR A 16 -11.32 -39.29 -4.89
N SER A 17 -10.91 -40.05 -3.88
CA SER A 17 -11.34 -41.45 -3.69
C SER A 17 -12.83 -41.55 -3.37
N LYS A 18 -13.37 -40.65 -2.53
CA LYS A 18 -14.82 -40.55 -2.26
C LYS A 18 -15.61 -40.21 -3.52
N LEU A 19 -15.18 -39.17 -4.25
CA LEU A 19 -15.80 -38.75 -5.51
C LEU A 19 -15.80 -39.86 -6.56
N ARG A 20 -14.71 -40.64 -6.66
CA ARG A 20 -14.61 -41.81 -7.53
C ARG A 20 -15.59 -42.92 -7.13
N ALA A 21 -15.71 -43.23 -5.83
CA ALA A 21 -16.66 -44.21 -5.33
C ALA A 21 -18.13 -43.78 -5.57
N GLN A 22 -18.46 -42.52 -5.31
CA GLN A 22 -19.78 -41.95 -5.60
C GLN A 22 -20.11 -42.01 -7.10
N ASN A 23 -19.16 -41.66 -7.97
CA ASN A 23 -19.32 -41.79 -9.43
C ASN A 23 -19.55 -43.25 -9.86
N GLN A 24 -18.89 -44.22 -9.21
CA GLN A 24 -19.09 -45.64 -9.52
C GLN A 24 -20.48 -46.14 -9.13
N VAL A 25 -21.03 -45.68 -7.99
CA VAL A 25 -22.41 -45.97 -7.57
C VAL A 25 -23.42 -45.30 -8.50
N LEU A 26 -23.25 -44.00 -8.81
CA LEU A 26 -24.13 -43.28 -9.73
C LEU A 26 -24.12 -43.88 -11.13
N LYS A 27 -22.95 -44.24 -11.67
CA LYS A 27 -22.84 -44.90 -12.97
C LYS A 27 -23.53 -46.26 -12.97
N LYS A 28 -23.47 -47.03 -11.87
CA LYS A 28 -24.24 -48.27 -11.75
C LYS A 28 -25.75 -47.99 -11.75
N GLY A 29 -26.22 -47.04 -10.93
CA GLY A 29 -27.64 -46.65 -10.88
C GLY A 29 -28.18 -46.23 -12.25
N VAL A 30 -27.42 -45.47 -13.05
CA VAL A 30 -27.81 -45.09 -14.41
C VAL A 30 -27.91 -46.31 -15.35
N VAL A 31 -27.03 -47.30 -15.21
CA VAL A 31 -27.09 -48.55 -16.01
C VAL A 31 -28.27 -49.44 -15.58
N ASP A 32 -28.48 -49.60 -14.27
CA ASP A 32 -29.59 -50.37 -13.70
C ASP A 32 -30.95 -49.74 -14.11
N GLU A 33 -31.06 -48.39 -14.10
CA GLU A 33 -32.24 -47.64 -14.54
C GLU A 33 -32.46 -47.71 -16.07
N GLN A 34 -31.38 -47.65 -16.87
CA GLN A 34 -31.48 -47.86 -18.33
C GLN A 34 -31.96 -49.28 -18.66
N ALA A 35 -31.47 -50.29 -17.95
CA ALA A 35 -31.95 -51.67 -18.10
C ALA A 35 -33.45 -51.78 -17.74
N SER A 36 -33.86 -51.22 -16.60
CA SER A 36 -35.27 -51.12 -16.18
C SER A 36 -36.15 -50.48 -17.26
N SER A 37 -35.73 -49.32 -17.78
CA SER A 37 -36.42 -48.58 -18.85
C SER A 37 -36.56 -49.40 -20.13
N THR A 38 -35.52 -50.14 -20.55
CA THR A 38 -35.64 -51.04 -21.71
C THR A 38 -36.59 -52.21 -21.48
N SER A 39 -36.61 -52.80 -20.28
CA SER A 39 -37.57 -53.87 -19.92
C SER A 39 -39.01 -53.37 -19.93
N LEU A 40 -39.28 -52.20 -19.33
CA LEU A 40 -40.58 -51.55 -19.35
C LEU A 40 -41.04 -51.23 -20.78
N LYS A 41 -40.14 -50.76 -21.64
CA LYS A 41 -40.45 -50.48 -23.06
C LYS A 41 -40.78 -51.75 -23.85
N GLU A 42 -40.12 -52.87 -23.56
CA GLU A 42 -40.41 -54.15 -24.21
C GLU A 42 -41.75 -54.75 -23.72
N GLN A 43 -42.02 -54.68 -22.41
CA GLN A 43 -43.33 -55.04 -21.85
C GLN A 43 -44.47 -54.17 -22.41
N MET A 44 -44.23 -52.87 -22.59
CA MET A 44 -45.22 -51.95 -23.16
C MET A 44 -45.56 -52.33 -24.61
N LYS A 45 -44.56 -52.62 -25.47
CA LYS A 45 -44.80 -53.18 -26.82
C LYS A 45 -45.59 -54.50 -26.78
N GLN A 46 -45.29 -55.40 -25.85
CA GLN A 46 -46.02 -56.67 -25.72
C GLN A 46 -47.49 -56.43 -25.35
N ARG A 47 -47.77 -55.43 -24.50
CA ARG A 47 -49.13 -54.99 -24.17
C ARG A 47 -49.82 -54.32 -25.37
N GLU A 48 -49.15 -53.46 -26.13
CA GLU A 48 -49.70 -52.91 -27.39
C GLU A 48 -50.05 -54.01 -28.41
N GLN A 49 -49.19 -55.02 -28.58
CA GLN A 49 -49.45 -56.15 -29.47
C GLN A 49 -50.62 -57.01 -28.97
N SER A 50 -50.76 -57.19 -27.66
CA SER A 50 -51.92 -57.88 -27.08
C SER A 50 -53.21 -57.06 -27.21
N LEU A 51 -53.14 -55.74 -27.02
CA LEU A 51 -54.26 -54.83 -27.21
C LEU A 51 -54.79 -54.93 -28.66
N ARG A 52 -53.90 -54.80 -29.66
CA ARG A 52 -54.28 -54.89 -31.09
C ARG A 52 -54.90 -56.23 -31.49
N LYS A 53 -54.54 -57.33 -30.82
CA LYS A 53 -55.21 -58.62 -31.01
C LYS A 53 -56.64 -58.61 -30.44
N VAL A 54 -56.81 -58.09 -29.22
CA VAL A 54 -58.14 -57.97 -28.59
C VAL A 54 -59.02 -56.95 -29.34
N GLU A 55 -58.45 -55.88 -29.89
CA GLU A 55 -59.14 -54.95 -30.79
C GLU A 55 -59.60 -55.65 -32.08
N GLN A 56 -58.75 -56.46 -32.73
CA GLN A 56 -59.13 -57.25 -33.91
C GLN A 56 -60.17 -58.35 -33.60
N GLU A 57 -60.10 -58.97 -32.42
CA GLU A 57 -61.13 -59.90 -31.94
C GLU A 57 -62.45 -59.18 -31.65
N MET A 58 -62.40 -57.99 -31.05
CA MET A 58 -63.56 -57.13 -30.81
C MET A 58 -64.18 -56.64 -32.13
N ASP A 59 -63.39 -56.24 -33.13
CA ASP A 59 -63.89 -55.86 -34.45
C ASP A 59 -64.51 -57.05 -35.20
N SER A 60 -63.93 -58.24 -35.08
CA SER A 60 -64.49 -59.48 -35.61
C SER A 60 -65.83 -59.86 -34.94
N LEU A 61 -65.92 -59.73 -33.62
CA LEU A 61 -67.15 -59.92 -32.85
C LEU A 61 -68.18 -58.82 -33.13
N SER A 62 -67.75 -57.57 -33.30
CA SER A 62 -68.57 -56.43 -33.68
C SER A 62 -69.15 -56.62 -35.08
N PHE A 63 -68.36 -57.06 -36.05
CA PHE A 63 -68.83 -57.40 -37.40
C PHE A 63 -69.84 -58.56 -37.38
N ARG A 64 -69.57 -59.63 -36.61
CA ARG A 64 -70.55 -60.71 -36.40
C ARG A 64 -71.84 -60.22 -35.73
N ASN A 65 -71.73 -59.36 -34.72
CA ASN A 65 -72.89 -58.77 -34.05
C ASN A 65 -73.66 -57.80 -34.96
N GLN A 66 -72.99 -57.05 -35.84
CA GLN A 66 -73.65 -56.23 -36.87
C GLN A 66 -74.32 -57.08 -37.95
N GLN A 67 -73.72 -58.23 -38.33
CA GLN A 67 -74.33 -59.17 -39.26
C GLN A 67 -75.55 -59.87 -38.65
N LEU A 68 -75.48 -60.24 -37.36
CA LEU A 68 -76.62 -60.75 -36.59
C LEU A 68 -77.69 -59.65 -36.40
N ALA A 69 -77.30 -58.43 -36.05
CA ALA A 69 -78.20 -57.29 -35.91
C ALA A 69 -78.92 -57.00 -37.21
N LYS A 70 -78.24 -56.92 -38.35
CA LYS A 70 -78.87 -56.77 -39.67
C LYS A 70 -79.79 -57.94 -40.05
N ARG A 71 -79.48 -59.16 -39.60
CA ARG A 71 -80.36 -60.31 -39.79
C ARG A 71 -81.61 -60.24 -38.91
N VAL A 72 -81.48 -59.74 -37.67
CA VAL A 72 -82.60 -59.45 -36.78
C VAL A 72 -83.42 -58.26 -37.28
N GLU A 73 -82.78 -57.22 -37.82
CA GLU A 73 -83.38 -56.04 -38.44
C GLU A 73 -84.20 -56.45 -39.67
N LEU A 74 -83.66 -57.28 -40.56
CA LEU A 74 -84.43 -57.84 -41.70
C LEU A 74 -85.59 -58.73 -41.24
N LEU A 75 -85.43 -59.57 -40.21
CA LEU A 75 -86.54 -60.35 -39.62
C LEU A 75 -87.58 -59.45 -38.93
N GLN A 76 -87.17 -58.29 -38.40
CA GLN A 76 -88.05 -57.26 -37.86
C GLN A 76 -88.72 -56.45 -38.96
N GLU A 77 -88.10 -56.24 -40.12
CA GLU A 77 -88.73 -55.67 -41.31
C GLU A 77 -89.72 -56.66 -41.95
N GLU A 78 -89.45 -57.97 -41.96
CA GLU A 78 -90.41 -59.00 -42.37
C GLU A 78 -91.62 -59.06 -41.42
N LEU A 79 -91.40 -58.94 -40.10
CA LEU A 79 -92.48 -58.81 -39.12
C LEU A 79 -93.21 -57.46 -39.22
N ALA A 80 -92.52 -56.36 -39.47
CA ALA A 80 -93.11 -55.03 -39.59
C ALA A 80 -93.89 -54.88 -40.90
N THR A 81 -93.42 -55.42 -42.03
CA THR A 81 -94.18 -55.47 -43.29
C THR A 81 -95.38 -56.42 -43.18
N SER A 82 -95.31 -57.45 -42.34
CA SER A 82 -96.47 -58.28 -41.97
C SER A 82 -97.48 -57.55 -41.09
N GLN A 83 -97.05 -56.65 -40.19
CA GLN A 83 -97.93 -55.91 -39.27
C GLN A 83 -98.38 -54.52 -39.79
N ALA A 84 -97.68 -53.93 -40.77
CA ALA A 84 -97.98 -52.61 -41.32
C ALA A 84 -99.10 -52.60 -42.39
N LYS A 85 -99.80 -53.71 -42.62
CA LYS A 85 -101.06 -53.74 -43.40
C LYS A 85 -102.26 -53.25 -42.57
N GLY A 86 -102.18 -52.01 -42.10
CA GLY A 86 -103.31 -51.33 -41.46
C GLY A 86 -104.30 -50.75 -42.48
N GLN A 87 -105.53 -51.29 -42.51
CA GLN A 87 -106.83 -50.55 -42.58
C GLN A 87 -107.95 -51.27 -43.37
N LYS A 88 -109.04 -51.53 -42.64
CA LYS A 88 -110.49 -51.69 -42.99
C LYS A 88 -111.05 -52.97 -42.31
N SER A 89 -112.27 -53.02 -41.79
CA SER A 89 -113.24 -51.98 -41.36
C SER A 89 -114.32 -52.66 -40.49
N LYS A 90 -115.17 -51.88 -39.81
CA LYS A 90 -116.25 -52.28 -38.88
C LYS A 90 -117.07 -53.55 -39.25
N ASN A 91 -117.23 -54.42 -38.24
CA ASN A 91 -118.49 -54.96 -37.67
C ASN A 91 -119.72 -55.33 -38.57
N LYS A 92 -120.24 -56.55 -38.31
CA LYS A 92 -121.67 -57.00 -38.26
C LYS A 92 -122.37 -57.52 -39.55
N GLY A 93 -122.79 -58.81 -39.55
CA GLY A 93 -123.94 -59.32 -40.34
C GLY A 93 -123.88 -60.76 -40.90
N ASP A 94 -124.61 -61.70 -40.28
CA ASP A 94 -125.24 -62.97 -40.75
C ASP A 94 -124.62 -64.01 -41.75
N SER A 95 -124.57 -65.28 -41.30
CA SER A 95 -125.22 -66.54 -41.80
C SER A 95 -125.41 -66.87 -43.31
N PRO A 96 -125.55 -68.17 -43.74
CA PRO A 96 -125.12 -69.48 -43.16
C PRO A 96 -124.60 -70.60 -44.19
N SER A 97 -124.27 -71.81 -43.68
CA SER A 97 -124.45 -73.18 -44.30
C SER A 97 -123.30 -74.06 -44.93
N GLN A 98 -123.11 -75.26 -44.31
CA GLN A 98 -122.88 -76.66 -44.84
C GLN A 98 -121.51 -77.31 -45.26
N GLN A 99 -121.06 -78.29 -44.42
CA GLN A 99 -120.61 -79.71 -44.63
C GLN A 99 -119.15 -80.18 -45.07
N GLY A 100 -118.65 -81.25 -44.39
CA GLY A 100 -117.36 -82.01 -44.56
C GLY A 100 -117.12 -83.12 -43.47
N LEU A 101 -116.11 -84.03 -43.57
CA LEU A 101 -115.92 -85.32 -42.79
C LEU A 101 -114.41 -85.70 -42.50
N GLN A 102 -113.93 -86.76 -41.77
CA GLN A 102 -114.31 -87.58 -40.56
C GLN A 102 -113.36 -88.83 -40.35
N GLN A 103 -112.68 -89.10 -39.19
CA GLN A 103 -112.20 -90.45 -38.68
C GLN A 103 -111.53 -90.45 -37.25
N THR A 104 -111.55 -91.56 -36.44
CA THR A 104 -111.10 -91.61 -34.98
C THR A 104 -110.81 -93.04 -34.37
N GLN A 105 -110.09 -93.18 -33.20
CA GLN A 105 -110.39 -94.04 -31.97
C GLN A 105 -109.29 -95.03 -31.35
N VAL A 106 -109.32 -95.28 -29.99
CA VAL A 106 -108.67 -96.34 -29.08
C VAL A 106 -107.61 -95.90 -28.00
N VAL A 107 -107.67 -96.47 -26.74
CA VAL A 107 -106.68 -96.60 -25.57
C VAL A 107 -107.21 -96.18 -24.16
N PHE A 108 -107.14 -97.01 -23.07
CA PHE A 108 -107.22 -96.67 -21.58
C PHE A 108 -107.13 -97.92 -20.59
N ASP A 109 -107.06 -97.68 -19.25
CA ASP A 109 -107.32 -98.55 -18.02
C ASP A 109 -106.17 -98.95 -17.02
N GLU A 110 -106.19 -100.17 -16.41
CA GLU A 110 -105.17 -100.88 -15.55
C GLU A 110 -104.89 -100.58 -14.02
N ASP A 111 -105.29 -99.47 -13.38
CA ASP A 111 -104.42 -98.86 -12.31
C ASP A 111 -104.73 -98.98 -10.75
N LEU A 112 -105.73 -99.73 -10.23
CA LEU A 112 -106.36 -99.34 -8.92
C LEU A 112 -105.90 -99.93 -7.53
N GLN A 113 -105.66 -101.25 -7.37
CA GLN A 113 -106.02 -101.94 -6.10
C GLN A 113 -105.04 -101.91 -4.87
N LYS A 114 -103.77 -101.51 -5.00
CA LYS A 114 -102.71 -101.79 -4.00
C LYS A 114 -102.60 -100.74 -2.86
N LYS A 115 -103.49 -100.73 -1.83
CA LYS A 115 -103.59 -99.54 -0.92
C LYS A 115 -103.86 -99.65 0.61
N ILE A 116 -104.21 -100.79 1.24
CA ILE A 116 -104.79 -100.76 2.62
C ILE A 116 -103.90 -101.32 3.75
N GLN A 117 -103.33 -102.53 3.62
CA GLN A 117 -102.59 -103.19 4.72
C GLN A 117 -101.30 -102.47 5.17
N GLU A 118 -100.87 -101.43 4.45
CA GLU A 118 -99.79 -100.55 4.89
C GLU A 118 -100.06 -99.90 6.26
N ASN A 119 -101.31 -99.52 6.54
CA ASN A 119 -101.62 -98.41 7.44
C ASN A 119 -101.20 -98.62 8.92
N GLU A 120 -101.60 -99.72 9.56
CA GLU A 120 -101.34 -99.91 11.00
C GLU A 120 -99.85 -100.11 11.32
N ARG A 121 -99.10 -100.76 10.43
CA ARG A 121 -97.64 -100.92 10.55
C ARG A 121 -96.91 -99.57 10.54
N LEU A 122 -97.50 -98.55 9.90
CA LEU A 122 -96.96 -97.19 9.96
C LEU A 122 -97.05 -96.61 11.38
N HIS A 123 -98.04 -96.96 12.21
CA HIS A 123 -98.31 -96.19 13.43
C HIS A 123 -97.26 -96.36 14.54
N ILE A 124 -96.73 -97.57 14.75
CA ILE A 124 -95.60 -97.81 15.66
C ILE A 124 -94.29 -97.32 15.03
N GLN A 125 -94.09 -97.61 13.74
CA GLN A 125 -92.95 -97.12 12.98
C GLN A 125 -92.88 -95.57 12.99
N PHE A 126 -94.02 -94.90 13.03
CA PHE A 126 -94.17 -93.45 13.13
C PHE A 126 -93.81 -92.92 14.51
N TYR A 127 -94.16 -93.60 15.61
CA TYR A 127 -93.77 -93.14 16.95
C TYR A 127 -92.26 -93.30 17.22
N GLU A 128 -91.67 -94.43 16.82
CA GLU A 128 -90.22 -94.61 16.91
C GLU A 128 -89.47 -93.66 15.96
N ALA A 129 -90.00 -93.43 14.76
CA ALA A 129 -89.47 -92.40 13.86
C ALA A 129 -89.65 -90.98 14.43
N ASP A 130 -90.76 -90.65 15.09
CA ASP A 130 -90.99 -89.32 15.68
C ASP A 130 -90.01 -89.03 16.82
N GLU A 131 -89.74 -90.00 17.70
CA GLU A 131 -88.75 -89.81 18.77
C GLU A 131 -87.31 -89.74 18.21
N GLN A 132 -86.97 -90.57 17.20
CA GLN A 132 -85.69 -90.45 16.50
C GLN A 132 -85.56 -89.12 15.76
N HIS A 133 -86.63 -88.67 15.08
CA HIS A 133 -86.70 -87.37 14.43
C HIS A 133 -86.57 -86.25 15.46
N ARG A 134 -87.18 -86.33 16.64
CA ARG A 134 -87.06 -85.30 17.69
C ARG A 134 -85.65 -85.22 18.28
N GLN A 135 -84.96 -86.35 18.41
CA GLN A 135 -83.54 -86.37 18.80
C GLN A 135 -82.64 -85.83 17.70
N GLN A 136 -82.87 -86.21 16.44
CA GLN A 136 -82.18 -85.65 15.27
C GLN A 136 -82.43 -84.15 15.16
N GLU A 137 -83.67 -83.69 15.31
CA GLU A 137 -84.08 -82.29 15.27
C GLU A 137 -83.44 -81.50 16.41
N SER A 138 -83.31 -82.07 17.61
CA SER A 138 -82.58 -81.45 18.72
C SER A 138 -81.07 -81.33 18.45
N GLN A 139 -80.44 -82.38 17.90
CA GLN A 139 -79.03 -82.34 17.50
C GLN A 139 -78.80 -81.34 16.35
N LEU A 140 -79.68 -81.32 15.36
CA LEU A 140 -79.65 -80.39 14.23
C LEU A 140 -79.93 -78.95 14.68
N LYS A 141 -80.76 -78.73 15.72
CA LYS A 141 -80.97 -77.40 16.33
C LYS A 141 -79.71 -76.90 17.01
N VAL A 142 -79.04 -77.71 17.82
CA VAL A 142 -77.76 -77.32 18.44
C VAL A 142 -76.68 -77.08 17.37
N GLN A 143 -76.62 -77.91 16.33
CA GLN A 143 -75.70 -77.68 15.19
C GLN A 143 -76.07 -76.42 14.39
N LEU A 144 -77.36 -76.07 14.27
CA LEU A 144 -77.82 -74.80 13.68
C LEU A 144 -77.39 -73.63 14.56
N GLU A 145 -77.62 -73.66 15.87
CA GLU A 145 -77.21 -72.59 16.79
C GLU A 145 -75.67 -72.38 16.77
N GLU A 146 -74.88 -73.45 16.68
CA GLU A 146 -73.41 -73.36 16.51
C GLU A 146 -73.03 -72.79 15.14
N LEU A 147 -73.65 -73.24 14.05
CA LEU A 147 -73.41 -72.75 12.68
C LEU A 147 -73.87 -71.31 12.46
N GLU A 148 -74.99 -70.90 13.07
CA GLU A 148 -75.49 -69.52 13.05
C GLU A 148 -74.53 -68.60 13.80
N ARG A 149 -74.07 -69.01 15.00
CA ARG A 149 -73.07 -68.24 15.77
C ARG A 149 -71.72 -68.14 15.06
N ASP A 150 -71.25 -69.20 14.39
CA ASP A 150 -70.03 -69.13 13.57
C ASP A 150 -70.24 -68.34 12.26
N HIS A 151 -71.44 -68.40 11.67
CA HIS A 151 -71.80 -67.56 10.52
C HIS A 151 -71.82 -66.08 10.90
N GLU A 152 -72.43 -65.70 12.02
CA GLU A 152 -72.39 -64.32 12.56
C GLU A 152 -70.96 -63.84 12.80
N GLN A 153 -70.09 -64.68 13.37
CA GLN A 153 -68.68 -64.33 13.59
C GLN A 153 -67.91 -64.18 12.28
N HIS A 154 -68.11 -65.08 11.32
CA HIS A 154 -67.51 -64.96 9.99
C HIS A 154 -68.03 -63.74 9.23
N GLN A 155 -69.33 -63.44 9.32
CA GLN A 155 -69.94 -62.26 8.71
C GLN A 155 -69.37 -60.97 9.31
N ALA A 156 -69.29 -60.87 10.64
CA ALA A 156 -68.67 -59.73 11.33
C ALA A 156 -67.18 -59.54 10.97
N ILE A 157 -66.44 -60.63 10.73
CA ILE A 157 -65.05 -60.58 10.24
C ILE A 157 -65.02 -60.11 8.78
N VAL A 158 -65.93 -60.60 7.91
CA VAL A 158 -66.03 -60.18 6.50
C VAL A 158 -66.41 -58.71 6.39
N ASP A 159 -67.37 -58.22 7.15
CA ASP A 159 -67.77 -56.81 7.17
C ASP A 159 -66.65 -55.92 7.72
N GLY A 160 -66.02 -56.35 8.83
CA GLY A 160 -64.86 -55.67 9.42
C GLY A 160 -63.62 -55.66 8.54
N LEU A 161 -63.46 -56.61 7.62
CA LEU A 161 -62.43 -56.59 6.57
C LEU A 161 -62.86 -55.72 5.38
N THR A 162 -64.11 -55.81 4.95
CA THR A 162 -64.68 -55.05 3.82
C THR A 162 -64.61 -53.55 4.09
N SER A 163 -64.99 -53.09 5.28
CA SER A 163 -64.79 -51.70 5.74
C SER A 163 -63.31 -51.31 5.70
N LYS A 164 -62.39 -52.10 6.26
CA LYS A 164 -60.94 -51.78 6.22
C LYS A 164 -60.38 -51.69 4.80
N TYR A 165 -60.86 -52.51 3.88
CA TYR A 165 -60.47 -52.43 2.47
C TYR A 165 -61.07 -51.20 1.79
N MET A 166 -62.35 -50.87 2.04
CA MET A 166 -63.01 -49.66 1.55
C MET A 166 -62.29 -48.39 2.02
N ASP A 167 -62.05 -48.25 3.33
CA ASP A 167 -61.26 -47.16 3.94
C ASP A 167 -59.87 -47.03 3.30
N THR A 168 -59.28 -48.15 2.88
CA THR A 168 -57.95 -48.18 2.25
C THR A 168 -58.00 -47.77 0.78
N ILE A 169 -59.04 -48.18 0.05
CA ILE A 169 -59.30 -47.77 -1.34
C ILE A 169 -59.56 -46.26 -1.40
N GLU A 170 -60.42 -45.72 -0.53
CA GLU A 170 -60.70 -44.27 -0.46
C GLU A 170 -59.45 -43.45 -0.13
N ARG A 171 -58.65 -43.90 0.85
CA ARG A 171 -57.35 -43.26 1.16
C ARG A 171 -56.38 -43.31 -0.02
N LEU A 172 -56.31 -44.43 -0.75
CA LEU A 172 -55.45 -44.55 -1.93
C LEU A 172 -55.93 -43.66 -3.09
N GLN A 173 -57.24 -43.60 -3.36
CA GLN A 173 -57.82 -42.71 -4.37
C GLN A 173 -57.59 -41.23 -4.03
N SER A 174 -57.79 -40.83 -2.78
CA SER A 174 -57.49 -39.48 -2.28
C SER A 174 -56.01 -39.12 -2.41
N VAL A 175 -55.11 -40.05 -2.09
CA VAL A 175 -53.66 -39.88 -2.30
C VAL A 175 -53.31 -39.80 -3.79
N GLN A 176 -53.91 -40.64 -4.64
CA GLN A 176 -53.69 -40.64 -6.09
C GLN A 176 -54.08 -39.30 -6.71
N ALA A 177 -55.30 -38.82 -6.48
CA ALA A 177 -55.77 -37.53 -7.00
C ALA A 177 -54.88 -36.36 -6.53
N ARG A 178 -54.45 -36.38 -5.26
CA ARG A 178 -53.53 -35.37 -4.71
C ARG A 178 -52.13 -35.42 -5.34
N LEU A 179 -51.63 -36.62 -5.66
CA LEU A 179 -50.34 -36.79 -6.35
C LEU A 179 -50.43 -36.38 -7.82
N GLU A 180 -51.54 -36.66 -8.49
CA GLU A 180 -51.79 -36.27 -9.88
C GLU A 180 -51.86 -34.74 -10.03
N VAL A 181 -52.62 -34.06 -9.17
CA VAL A 181 -52.64 -32.58 -9.13
C VAL A 181 -51.24 -32.02 -8.87
N LYS A 182 -50.46 -32.63 -7.97
CA LYS A 182 -49.07 -32.21 -7.71
C LYS A 182 -48.16 -32.42 -8.92
N ALA A 183 -48.29 -33.55 -9.62
CA ALA A 183 -47.51 -33.85 -10.82
C ALA A 183 -47.80 -32.84 -11.94
N GLN A 184 -49.07 -32.55 -12.22
CA GLN A 184 -49.45 -31.53 -13.22
C GLN A 184 -48.95 -30.13 -12.84
N THR A 185 -48.92 -29.76 -11.56
CA THR A 185 -48.38 -28.47 -11.11
C THR A 185 -46.86 -28.39 -11.30
N LEU A 186 -46.12 -29.43 -10.93
CA LEU A 186 -44.67 -29.52 -11.18
C LEU A 186 -44.35 -29.52 -12.70
N GLU A 187 -45.21 -30.10 -13.54
CA GLU A 187 -45.07 -30.04 -14.99
C GLU A 187 -45.27 -28.62 -15.55
N ARG A 188 -46.24 -27.86 -15.02
CA ARG A 188 -46.41 -26.43 -15.39
C ARG A 188 -45.21 -25.59 -14.97
N GLU A 189 -44.77 -25.73 -13.71
CA GLU A 189 -43.58 -25.03 -13.17
C GLU A 189 -42.30 -25.37 -13.97
N SER A 190 -42.13 -26.64 -14.35
CA SER A 190 -41.00 -27.10 -15.19
C SER A 190 -41.04 -26.49 -16.60
N ASN A 191 -42.21 -26.45 -17.24
CA ASN A 191 -42.37 -25.83 -18.54
C ASN A 191 -42.16 -24.30 -18.49
N GLU A 192 -42.64 -23.61 -17.45
CA GLU A 192 -42.40 -22.18 -17.25
C GLU A 192 -40.91 -21.88 -17.06
N CYS A 193 -40.24 -22.63 -16.18
CA CYS A 193 -38.80 -22.54 -15.96
C CYS A 193 -37.98 -22.77 -17.25
N ARG A 194 -38.42 -23.70 -18.11
CA ARG A 194 -37.82 -23.91 -19.44
C ARG A 194 -37.99 -22.66 -20.33
N VAL A 195 -39.19 -22.09 -20.41
CA VAL A 195 -39.45 -20.88 -21.22
C VAL A 195 -38.62 -19.69 -20.71
N GLN A 196 -38.61 -19.43 -19.40
CA GLN A 196 -37.77 -18.37 -18.81
C GLN A 196 -36.26 -18.59 -19.10
N THR A 197 -35.81 -19.84 -19.10
CA THR A 197 -34.43 -20.21 -19.46
C THR A 197 -34.13 -19.96 -20.94
N GLU A 198 -35.05 -20.31 -21.84
CA GLU A 198 -34.94 -20.06 -23.29
C GLU A 198 -34.96 -18.55 -23.60
N GLU A 199 -35.82 -17.77 -22.95
CA GLU A 199 -35.82 -16.31 -23.06
C GLU A 199 -34.51 -15.69 -22.57
N CYS A 200 -34.01 -16.11 -21.41
CA CYS A 200 -32.72 -15.67 -20.88
C CYS A 200 -31.57 -15.98 -21.84
N GLN A 201 -31.54 -17.19 -22.43
CA GLN A 201 -30.56 -17.54 -23.47
C GLN A 201 -30.71 -16.67 -24.73
N GLN A 202 -31.93 -16.35 -25.17
CA GLN A 202 -32.16 -15.46 -26.31
C GLN A 202 -31.72 -14.02 -26.02
N GLN A 203 -31.98 -13.51 -24.81
CA GLN A 203 -31.50 -12.20 -24.37
C GLN A 203 -29.97 -12.17 -24.33
N LEU A 204 -29.33 -13.20 -23.76
CA LEU A 204 -27.87 -13.32 -23.74
C LEU A 204 -27.27 -13.34 -25.16
N ARG A 205 -27.86 -14.10 -26.09
CA ARG A 205 -27.43 -14.12 -27.51
C ARG A 205 -27.61 -12.77 -28.19
N LYS A 206 -28.71 -12.05 -27.92
CA LYS A 206 -28.94 -10.67 -28.41
C LYS A 206 -27.86 -9.72 -27.90
N CYS A 207 -27.61 -9.70 -26.58
CA CYS A 207 -26.55 -8.90 -25.97
C CYS A 207 -25.15 -9.25 -26.50
N GLN A 208 -24.83 -10.53 -26.69
CA GLN A 208 -23.58 -10.97 -27.30
C GLN A 208 -23.45 -10.51 -28.76
N SER A 209 -24.52 -10.56 -29.55
CA SER A 209 -24.49 -10.11 -30.95
C SER A 209 -24.32 -8.59 -31.08
N GLU A 210 -25.02 -7.81 -30.24
CA GLU A 210 -24.91 -6.35 -30.20
C GLU A 210 -23.54 -5.91 -29.66
N LEU A 211 -23.02 -6.54 -28.60
CA LEU A 211 -21.67 -6.26 -28.12
C LEU A 211 -20.61 -6.59 -29.17
N ASN A 212 -20.74 -7.70 -29.90
CA ASN A 212 -19.85 -8.02 -31.04
C ASN A 212 -19.98 -6.99 -32.17
N ARG A 213 -21.19 -6.47 -32.45
CA ARG A 213 -21.43 -5.42 -33.45
C ARG A 213 -20.74 -4.12 -33.02
N GLN A 214 -20.88 -3.71 -31.76
CA GLN A 214 -20.22 -2.53 -31.20
C GLN A 214 -18.70 -2.68 -31.17
N VAL A 215 -18.16 -3.82 -30.73
CA VAL A 215 -16.71 -4.09 -30.73
C VAL A 215 -16.14 -4.03 -32.14
N LYS A 216 -16.81 -4.61 -33.15
CA LYS A 216 -16.40 -4.49 -34.55
C LYS A 216 -16.47 -3.06 -35.07
N GLN A 217 -17.58 -2.35 -34.79
CA GLN A 217 -17.74 -0.94 -35.19
C GLN A 217 -16.64 -0.06 -34.60
N SER A 218 -16.39 -0.15 -33.29
CA SER A 218 -15.31 0.57 -32.61
C SER A 218 -13.93 0.16 -33.10
N SER A 219 -13.69 -1.12 -33.40
CA SER A 219 -12.41 -1.58 -33.95
C SER A 219 -12.14 -0.99 -35.33
N CYS A 220 -13.14 -0.95 -36.22
CA CYS A 220 -13.03 -0.30 -37.52
C CYS A 220 -12.78 1.21 -37.38
N VAL A 221 -13.53 1.89 -36.49
CA VAL A 221 -13.33 3.33 -36.25
C VAL A 221 -11.94 3.62 -35.69
N ILE A 222 -11.42 2.79 -34.78
CA ILE A 222 -10.04 2.93 -34.28
C ILE A 222 -9.04 2.69 -35.42
N GLN A 223 -9.19 1.63 -36.20
CA GLN A 223 -8.28 1.31 -37.30
C GLN A 223 -8.28 2.37 -38.43
N GLU A 224 -9.42 3.03 -38.67
CA GLU A 224 -9.57 4.06 -39.71
C GLU A 224 -9.20 5.47 -39.22
N LYS A 225 -9.52 5.82 -37.96
CA LYS A 225 -9.38 7.18 -37.42
C LYS A 225 -8.21 7.37 -36.46
N VAL A 226 -7.57 6.29 -35.99
CA VAL A 226 -6.39 6.31 -35.12
C VAL A 226 -5.20 5.63 -35.82
N PRO A 227 -4.61 6.27 -36.86
CA PRO A 227 -3.51 5.71 -37.64
C PRO A 227 -2.20 5.60 -36.86
N PHE A 228 -2.08 6.30 -35.72
CA PHE A 228 -0.92 6.28 -34.85
C PHE A 228 -1.25 5.56 -33.54
N ASN A 229 -0.56 4.45 -33.28
CA ASN A 229 -0.67 3.67 -32.06
C ASN A 229 0.70 3.64 -31.37
N ASP A 230 0.95 4.70 -30.60
CA ASP A 230 2.13 4.89 -29.76
C ASP A 230 2.28 3.85 -28.65
N THR A 231 1.18 3.22 -28.18
CA THR A 231 1.22 2.24 -27.09
C THR A 231 2.17 1.07 -27.36
N LYS A 232 2.50 0.78 -28.62
CA LYS A 232 3.52 -0.21 -29.04
C LYS A 232 4.97 0.22 -28.82
N THR A 233 5.22 1.52 -28.60
CA THR A 233 6.56 2.12 -28.51
C THR A 233 6.80 2.60 -27.07
N SER A 234 7.52 1.80 -26.28
CA SER A 234 7.78 2.06 -24.86
C SER A 234 8.35 3.46 -24.60
N ASP A 235 9.21 3.94 -25.49
CA ASP A 235 9.91 5.22 -25.33
C ASP A 235 8.96 6.42 -25.42
N TYR A 236 7.98 6.39 -26.34
CA TYR A 236 6.93 7.42 -26.39
C TYR A 236 5.95 7.28 -25.22
N ASN A 237 5.64 6.05 -24.80
CA ASN A 237 4.88 5.83 -23.57
C ASN A 237 5.57 6.44 -22.33
N SER A 238 6.90 6.53 -22.31
CA SER A 238 7.65 7.13 -21.18
C SER A 238 7.37 8.63 -20.97
N LEU A 239 6.83 9.31 -21.98
CA LEU A 239 6.45 10.73 -21.93
C LEU A 239 5.02 10.95 -21.40
N ASN A 240 4.22 9.89 -21.23
CA ASN A 240 2.86 10.00 -20.71
C ASN A 240 2.86 10.40 -19.23
N VAL A 241 2.17 11.51 -18.91
CA VAL A 241 2.00 12.00 -17.53
C VAL A 241 1.11 11.03 -16.74
N PRO A 242 1.58 10.43 -15.63
CA PRO A 242 0.77 9.55 -14.80
C PRO A 242 -0.45 10.26 -14.19
N PRO A 243 -1.59 9.57 -14.00
CA PRO A 243 -2.78 10.16 -13.39
C PRO A 243 -2.54 10.44 -11.89
N HIS A 244 -2.24 11.69 -11.53
CA HIS A 244 -1.97 12.07 -10.15
C HIS A 244 -3.19 11.88 -9.23
N ASN A 245 -2.99 11.20 -8.10
CA ASN A 245 -4.02 10.97 -7.10
C ASN A 245 -3.57 11.50 -5.72
N LYS A 246 -3.78 12.80 -5.49
CA LYS A 246 -3.42 13.47 -4.22
C LYS A 246 -3.98 12.77 -2.97
N ARG A 247 -5.17 12.16 -3.04
CA ARG A 247 -5.73 11.40 -1.90
C ARG A 247 -4.92 10.15 -1.58
N HIS A 248 -4.47 9.42 -2.61
CA HIS A 248 -3.55 8.30 -2.43
C HIS A 248 -2.20 8.78 -1.88
N GLN A 249 -1.63 9.88 -2.39
CA GLN A 249 -0.34 10.40 -1.91
C GLN A 249 -0.37 10.86 -0.45
N LEU A 250 -1.41 11.58 -0.05
CA LEU A 250 -1.59 11.97 1.35
C LEU A 250 -1.71 10.75 2.27
N LYS A 251 -2.46 9.71 1.87
CA LYS A 251 -2.49 8.45 2.64
C LYS A 251 -1.14 7.72 2.64
N ALA A 252 -0.41 7.70 1.51
CA ALA A 252 0.90 7.06 1.44
C ALA A 252 1.91 7.72 2.40
N ARG A 253 1.92 9.05 2.46
CA ARG A 253 2.77 9.83 3.37
C ARG A 253 2.39 9.63 4.83
N ASP A 254 1.10 9.65 5.16
CA ASP A 254 0.57 9.38 6.51
C ASP A 254 0.95 7.97 6.99
N VAL A 255 0.69 6.95 6.17
CA VAL A 255 1.08 5.55 6.42
C VAL A 255 2.60 5.41 6.60
N ALA A 256 3.42 6.08 5.77
CA ALA A 256 4.87 6.08 5.94
C ALA A 256 5.34 6.79 7.22
N GLY A 257 4.68 7.88 7.63
CA GLY A 257 4.96 8.60 8.87
C GLY A 257 4.60 7.81 10.13
N GLN A 258 3.47 7.09 10.10
CA GLN A 258 3.08 6.16 11.18
C GLN A 258 4.07 4.99 11.28
N ALA A 259 4.45 4.39 10.14
CA ALA A 259 5.46 3.34 10.10
C ALA A 259 6.82 3.80 10.64
N LEU A 260 7.24 5.03 10.32
CA LEU A 260 8.44 5.65 10.87
C LEU A 260 8.41 5.71 12.39
N GLY A 261 7.34 6.22 12.99
CA GLY A 261 7.19 6.28 14.45
C GLY A 261 7.31 4.91 15.13
N PHE A 262 6.69 3.86 14.57
CA PHE A 262 6.81 2.51 15.15
C PHE A 262 8.22 1.91 15.01
N VAL A 263 8.95 2.24 13.95
CA VAL A 263 10.34 1.78 13.79
C VAL A 263 11.30 2.59 14.66
N GLN A 264 11.06 3.87 14.92
CA GLN A 264 11.80 4.66 15.92
C GLN A 264 11.62 4.06 17.32
N ASP A 265 10.38 3.76 17.71
CA ASP A 265 10.08 3.02 18.95
C ASP A 265 10.86 1.68 19.03
N ILE A 266 10.93 0.92 17.94
CA ILE A 266 11.65 -0.36 17.86
C ILE A 266 13.17 -0.15 17.92
N VAL A 267 13.72 0.84 17.23
CA VAL A 267 15.16 1.18 17.21
C VAL A 267 15.64 1.53 18.61
N VAL A 268 14.93 2.41 19.32
CA VAL A 268 15.25 2.77 20.71
C VAL A 268 15.19 1.53 21.62
N ALA A 269 14.17 0.70 21.47
CA ALA A 269 14.02 -0.50 22.30
C ALA A 269 15.07 -1.60 21.99
N LEU A 270 15.51 -1.73 20.72
CA LEU A 270 16.60 -2.62 20.31
C LEU A 270 17.97 -2.15 20.80
N LEU A 271 18.29 -0.86 20.65
CA LEU A 271 19.52 -0.26 21.17
C LEU A 271 19.65 -0.52 22.68
N ASN A 272 18.57 -0.28 23.43
CA ASN A 272 18.49 -0.54 24.86
C ASN A 272 18.66 -2.04 25.17
N PHE A 273 17.94 -2.92 24.47
CA PHE A 273 18.03 -4.38 24.70
C PHE A 273 19.45 -4.92 24.49
N HIS A 274 20.14 -4.54 23.41
CA HIS A 274 21.52 -4.96 23.16
C HIS A 274 22.49 -4.38 24.20
N SER A 275 22.35 -3.10 24.54
CA SER A 275 23.23 -2.41 25.51
C SER A 275 23.07 -2.96 26.94
N TYR A 276 21.85 -3.26 27.40
CA TYR A 276 21.66 -3.91 28.70
C TYR A 276 22.03 -5.40 28.67
N THR A 277 21.98 -6.07 27.52
CA THR A 277 22.53 -7.43 27.36
C THR A 277 24.06 -7.39 27.51
N GLU A 278 24.74 -6.42 26.90
CA GLU A 278 26.18 -6.20 27.05
C GLU A 278 26.56 -5.99 28.52
N GLN A 279 25.82 -5.13 29.23
CA GLN A 279 26.00 -4.91 30.67
C GLN A 279 25.79 -6.19 31.48
N ARG A 280 24.73 -6.97 31.22
CA ARG A 280 24.48 -8.21 31.97
C ARG A 280 25.57 -9.26 31.78
N VAL A 281 26.16 -9.35 30.60
CA VAL A 281 27.30 -10.25 30.29
C VAL A 281 28.57 -9.91 31.10
N HIS A 282 28.66 -8.69 31.67
CA HIS A 282 29.70 -8.27 32.62
C HIS A 282 29.33 -8.48 34.11
N ILE A 283 28.15 -9.03 34.40
CA ILE A 283 27.57 -9.12 35.76
C ILE A 283 27.24 -10.57 36.15
N TYR A 284 26.81 -11.38 35.19
CA TYR A 284 26.34 -12.75 35.42
C TYR A 284 26.76 -13.66 34.26
N PRO A 285 27.25 -14.90 34.51
CA PRO A 285 27.24 -15.63 35.79
C PRO A 285 28.30 -15.21 36.81
N LEU A 286 29.27 -14.38 36.42
CA LEU A 286 30.34 -13.84 37.28
C LEU A 286 30.41 -12.33 37.06
N ASP A 287 30.60 -11.53 38.13
CA ASP A 287 30.78 -10.09 37.97
C ASP A 287 32.23 -9.76 37.63
N SER A 288 32.40 -9.04 36.53
CA SER A 288 33.68 -8.56 36.00
C SER A 288 34.51 -7.70 36.95
N SER A 289 33.93 -7.18 38.05
CA SER A 289 34.66 -6.49 39.11
C SER A 289 35.33 -7.43 40.13
N ILE A 290 35.04 -8.73 40.07
CA ILE A 290 35.53 -9.76 41.00
C ILE A 290 36.36 -10.81 40.26
N GLU A 291 35.88 -11.31 39.11
CA GLU A 291 36.53 -12.35 38.32
C GLU A 291 36.62 -11.99 36.83
N PRO A 292 37.64 -12.47 36.09
CA PRO A 292 37.78 -12.20 34.66
C PRO A 292 36.66 -12.86 33.85
N ILE A 293 36.06 -12.08 32.94
CA ILE A 293 35.01 -12.53 32.03
C ILE A 293 35.54 -13.67 31.12
N SER A 294 34.71 -14.67 30.81
CA SER A 294 35.08 -15.74 29.88
C SER A 294 35.47 -15.17 28.49
N PRO A 295 36.45 -15.75 27.77
CA PRO A 295 36.82 -15.27 26.43
C PRO A 295 35.66 -15.27 25.43
N LEU A 296 34.66 -16.14 25.63
CA LEU A 296 33.40 -16.13 24.90
C LEU A 296 32.60 -14.84 25.18
N ASN A 297 32.32 -14.56 26.45
CA ASN A 297 31.49 -13.44 26.87
C ASN A 297 32.17 -12.09 26.61
N GLN A 298 33.50 -12.01 26.71
CA GLN A 298 34.27 -10.85 26.29
C GLN A 298 34.08 -10.55 24.79
N LYS A 299 34.15 -11.59 23.93
CA LYS A 299 33.91 -11.44 22.49
C LYS A 299 32.44 -11.17 22.15
N PHE A 300 31.51 -11.71 22.94
CA PHE A 300 30.09 -11.41 22.82
C PHE A 300 29.79 -9.94 23.13
N SER A 301 30.36 -9.41 24.23
CA SER A 301 30.29 -8.00 24.59
C SER A 301 30.86 -7.11 23.47
N GLN A 302 32.04 -7.43 22.92
CA GLN A 302 32.63 -6.66 21.82
C GLN A 302 31.68 -6.52 20.63
N TYR A 303 31.00 -7.60 20.24
CA TYR A 303 30.01 -7.54 19.17
C TYR A 303 28.71 -6.83 19.59
N LEU A 304 28.26 -6.95 20.83
CA LEU A 304 27.11 -6.16 21.32
C LEU A 304 27.42 -4.66 21.35
N HIS A 305 28.66 -4.26 21.62
CA HIS A 305 29.09 -2.86 21.59
C HIS A 305 28.93 -2.23 20.20
N GLU A 306 29.12 -3.02 19.14
CA GLU A 306 28.90 -2.58 17.75
C GLU A 306 27.41 -2.28 17.42
N ASN A 307 26.44 -2.65 18.27
CA ASN A 307 25.01 -2.70 17.90
C ASN A 307 24.48 -1.39 17.28
N ALA A 308 24.93 -0.23 17.78
CA ALA A 308 24.46 1.07 17.31
C ALA A 308 24.71 1.31 15.81
N ALA A 309 25.79 0.74 15.26
CA ALA A 309 26.14 0.86 13.85
C ALA A 309 25.21 0.05 12.92
N TYR A 310 24.49 -0.95 13.45
CA TYR A 310 23.53 -1.75 12.69
C TYR A 310 22.07 -1.37 12.96
N VAL A 311 21.75 -0.86 14.16
CA VAL A 311 20.38 -0.54 14.56
C VAL A 311 19.96 0.88 14.14
N ARG A 312 20.84 1.90 14.25
CA ARG A 312 20.49 3.29 13.86
C ARG A 312 20.17 3.47 12.38
N PRO A 313 20.87 2.83 11.41
CA PRO A 313 20.53 2.96 10.00
C PRO A 313 19.09 2.53 9.65
N LEU A 314 18.44 1.69 10.47
CA LEU A 314 17.03 1.33 10.30
C LEU A 314 16.10 2.54 10.40
N GLU A 315 16.38 3.45 11.34
CA GLU A 315 15.67 4.72 11.46
C GLU A 315 16.02 5.63 10.28
N GLU A 316 17.32 5.84 10.00
CA GLU A 316 17.80 6.74 8.95
C GLU A 316 17.24 6.38 7.56
N GLY A 317 17.21 5.10 7.20
CA GLY A 317 16.65 4.61 5.93
C GLY A 317 15.14 4.87 5.82
N LEU A 318 14.41 4.73 6.93
CA LEU A 318 12.96 4.97 6.95
C LEU A 318 12.61 6.46 7.02
N VAL A 319 13.45 7.28 7.66
CA VAL A 319 13.38 8.76 7.59
C VAL A 319 13.54 9.20 6.13
N GLN A 320 14.55 8.69 5.41
CA GLN A 320 14.75 8.98 3.99
C GLN A 320 13.57 8.51 3.12
N LEU A 321 13.00 7.34 3.41
CA LEU A 321 11.80 6.84 2.74
C LEU A 321 10.60 7.77 2.96
N HIS A 322 10.26 8.13 4.20
CA HIS A 322 9.17 9.07 4.50
C HIS A 322 9.41 10.46 3.87
N GLN A 323 10.65 10.97 3.89
CA GLN A 323 11.01 12.23 3.25
C GLN A 323 10.82 12.20 1.72
N SER A 324 11.08 11.06 1.06
CA SER A 324 10.89 10.89 -0.38
C SER A 324 9.42 10.91 -0.82
N ILE A 325 8.47 10.61 0.07
CA ILE A 325 7.04 10.55 -0.23
C ILE A 325 6.41 11.93 0.04
N THR A 326 6.18 12.69 -1.03
CA THR A 326 5.60 14.04 -1.01
C THR A 326 4.17 14.06 -1.59
N GLU A 327 3.47 15.19 -1.53
CA GLU A 327 2.19 15.35 -2.24
C GLU A 327 2.34 15.22 -3.77
N ASP A 328 3.54 15.51 -4.31
CA ASP A 328 3.79 15.72 -5.72
C ASP A 328 4.39 14.50 -6.44
N THR A 329 4.93 13.55 -5.68
CA THR A 329 5.50 12.28 -6.15
C THR A 329 4.44 11.27 -6.57
N VAL A 330 4.86 10.26 -7.35
CA VAL A 330 4.11 9.01 -7.53
C VAL A 330 4.73 7.97 -6.60
N THR A 331 3.90 7.17 -5.92
CA THR A 331 4.33 6.29 -4.83
C THR A 331 3.79 4.90 -5.10
N VAL A 332 4.63 4.07 -5.74
CA VAL A 332 4.40 2.66 -6.09
C VAL A 332 5.73 1.91 -5.88
N LEU A 333 5.74 0.58 -5.80
CA LEU A 333 6.98 -0.17 -5.50
C LEU A 333 8.10 0.11 -6.53
N GLU A 334 7.71 0.43 -7.76
CA GLU A 334 8.57 0.78 -8.87
C GLU A 334 9.21 2.18 -8.74
N THR A 335 8.60 3.12 -8.00
CA THR A 335 9.12 4.49 -7.81
C THR A 335 9.76 4.74 -6.43
N VAL A 336 9.48 3.88 -5.45
CA VAL A 336 9.90 4.08 -4.06
C VAL A 336 11.32 3.54 -3.85
N GLY A 337 12.29 4.16 -4.54
CA GLY A 337 13.71 3.76 -4.49
C GLY A 337 14.30 3.73 -3.07
N LYS A 338 13.86 4.63 -2.18
CA LYS A 338 14.33 4.67 -0.78
C LYS A 338 13.89 3.49 0.09
N LEU A 339 13.00 2.61 -0.39
CA LEU A 339 12.74 1.32 0.25
C LEU A 339 13.94 0.36 0.13
N LYS A 340 14.76 0.49 -0.92
CA LYS A 340 16.01 -0.27 -1.10
C LYS A 340 17.00 0.02 0.02
N ASP A 341 17.27 1.29 0.28
CA ASP A 341 18.24 1.73 1.30
C ASP A 341 17.84 1.20 2.69
N PHE A 342 16.55 1.30 3.04
CA PHE A 342 16.00 0.68 4.24
C PHE A 342 16.13 -0.85 4.25
N ALA A 343 15.90 -1.53 3.11
CA ALA A 343 16.07 -2.98 2.99
C ALA A 343 17.53 -3.42 3.20
N GLU A 344 18.51 -2.65 2.72
CA GLU A 344 19.94 -2.91 2.89
C GLU A 344 20.39 -2.70 4.34
N HIS A 345 19.85 -1.69 5.03
CA HIS A 345 20.04 -1.51 6.47
C HIS A 345 19.40 -2.65 7.28
N PHE A 346 18.17 -3.06 6.95
CA PHE A 346 17.48 -4.18 7.61
C PHE A 346 18.17 -5.53 7.38
N THR A 347 18.76 -5.72 6.19
CA THR A 347 19.62 -6.86 5.87
C THR A 347 20.87 -6.87 6.74
N SER A 348 21.54 -5.71 6.86
CA SER A 348 22.74 -5.54 7.69
C SER A 348 22.48 -5.84 9.17
N TYR A 349 21.36 -5.35 9.71
CA TYR A 349 20.92 -5.69 11.06
C TYR A 349 20.57 -7.18 11.23
N THR A 350 19.98 -7.82 10.21
CA THR A 350 19.70 -9.26 10.30
C THR A 350 21.00 -10.09 10.27
N HIS A 351 21.98 -9.73 9.46
CA HIS A 351 23.30 -10.36 9.49
C HIS A 351 24.02 -10.11 10.83
N PHE A 352 23.84 -8.94 11.46
CA PHE A 352 24.32 -8.69 12.82
C PHE A 352 23.68 -9.64 13.85
N LEU A 353 22.35 -9.82 13.83
CA LEU A 353 21.68 -10.81 14.69
C LEU A 353 22.21 -12.23 14.47
N GLN A 354 22.46 -12.62 13.21
CA GLN A 354 23.05 -13.92 12.88
C GLN A 354 24.51 -14.05 13.34
N LYS A 355 25.30 -12.97 13.31
CA LYS A 355 26.68 -12.89 13.84
C LYS A 355 26.71 -13.11 15.36
N ILE A 356 25.79 -12.51 16.12
CA ILE A 356 25.79 -12.60 17.59
C ILE A 356 25.08 -13.83 18.16
N LEU A 357 24.11 -14.41 17.44
CA LEU A 357 23.29 -15.54 17.95
C LEU A 357 24.13 -16.71 18.50
N PRO A 358 25.22 -17.20 17.87
CA PRO A 358 26.03 -18.29 18.42
C PRO A 358 26.63 -17.94 19.79
N TYR A 359 27.07 -16.70 19.98
CA TYR A 359 27.65 -16.20 21.22
C TYR A 359 26.59 -16.07 22.31
N GLN A 360 25.42 -15.50 21.98
CA GLN A 360 24.29 -15.39 22.91
C GLN A 360 23.79 -16.76 23.39
N LEU A 361 23.75 -17.75 22.50
CA LEU A 361 23.40 -19.12 22.86
C LEU A 361 24.45 -19.75 23.78
N LYS A 362 25.74 -19.60 23.48
CA LYS A 362 26.82 -20.13 24.31
C LYS A 362 26.97 -19.42 25.65
N SER A 363 26.68 -18.12 25.73
CA SER A 363 26.60 -17.35 26.98
C SER A 363 25.54 -17.94 27.91
N LEU A 364 24.33 -18.21 27.38
CA LEU A 364 23.28 -18.91 28.12
C LEU A 364 23.65 -20.36 28.49
N GLU A 365 24.52 -21.04 27.72
CA GLU A 365 25.06 -22.34 28.15
C GLU A 365 26.10 -22.22 29.28
N GLU A 366 26.91 -21.16 29.34
CA GLU A 366 27.81 -20.88 30.47
C GLU A 366 27.02 -20.58 31.74
N GLU A 367 25.94 -19.79 31.64
CA GLU A 367 25.00 -19.61 32.75
C GLU A 367 24.38 -20.93 33.24
N CYS A 368 24.04 -21.87 32.35
CA CYS A 368 23.57 -23.20 32.71
C CYS A 368 24.62 -24.08 33.42
N ARG A 369 25.91 -23.70 33.39
CA ARG A 369 27.02 -24.40 34.07
C ARG A 369 27.44 -23.71 35.37
N ALA A 370 26.85 -22.55 35.70
CA ALA A 370 27.18 -21.83 36.94
C ALA A 370 26.75 -22.65 38.18
N PRO A 371 27.54 -22.72 39.27
CA PRO A 371 27.29 -23.63 40.40
C PRO A 371 25.95 -23.46 41.12
N LEU A 372 25.31 -22.28 41.00
CA LEU A 372 24.02 -21.96 41.62
C LEU A 372 22.84 -22.02 40.64
N CYS A 373 23.07 -22.47 39.40
CA CYS A 373 22.03 -22.55 38.37
C CYS A 373 21.09 -23.75 38.63
N THR A 374 19.91 -23.47 39.17
CA THR A 374 18.89 -24.49 39.47
C THR A 374 18.34 -25.14 38.18
N SER A 375 17.76 -26.33 38.29
CA SER A 375 17.07 -26.98 37.15
C SER A 375 15.97 -26.11 36.53
N SER A 376 15.28 -25.30 37.34
CA SER A 376 14.33 -24.27 36.87
C SER A 376 15.00 -23.17 36.04
N LEU A 377 16.15 -22.66 36.48
CA LEU A 377 16.93 -21.66 35.73
C LEU A 377 17.51 -22.24 34.43
N ILE A 378 18.02 -23.48 34.46
CA ILE A 378 18.49 -24.20 33.27
C ILE A 378 17.35 -24.33 32.24
N SER A 379 16.13 -24.68 32.69
CA SER A 379 14.95 -24.74 31.84
C SER A 379 14.62 -23.37 31.21
N LYS A 380 14.61 -22.29 32.00
CA LYS A 380 14.36 -20.93 31.48
C LYS A 380 15.47 -20.42 30.54
N ASN A 381 16.71 -20.82 30.75
CA ASN A 381 17.79 -20.55 29.80
C ASN A 381 17.59 -21.31 28.47
N GLN A 382 17.11 -22.55 28.50
CA GLN A 382 16.78 -23.31 27.27
C GLN A 382 15.56 -22.71 26.53
N GLU A 383 14.52 -22.29 27.26
CA GLU A 383 13.39 -21.53 26.70
C GLU A 383 13.86 -20.22 26.02
N LEU A 384 14.74 -19.46 26.66
CA LEU A 384 15.33 -18.24 26.09
C LEU A 384 16.21 -18.54 24.86
N GLN A 385 17.03 -19.59 24.88
CA GLN A 385 17.78 -20.02 23.70
C GLN A 385 16.87 -20.35 22.51
N SER A 386 15.69 -20.92 22.77
CA SER A 386 14.66 -21.15 21.75
C SER A 386 14.08 -19.82 21.24
N GLY A 387 13.78 -18.88 22.15
CA GLY A 387 13.33 -17.52 21.83
C GLY A 387 14.30 -16.75 20.91
N MET A 388 15.59 -16.71 21.25
CA MET A 388 16.61 -16.01 20.44
C MET A 388 16.74 -16.61 19.03
N LYS A 389 16.72 -17.95 18.91
CA LYS A 389 16.69 -18.65 17.60
C LYS A 389 15.44 -18.29 16.80
N ARG A 390 14.27 -18.29 17.44
CA ARG A 390 12.99 -17.94 16.80
C ARG A 390 12.97 -16.50 16.30
N ILE A 391 13.33 -15.53 17.15
CA ILE A 391 13.37 -14.11 16.77
C ILE A 391 14.34 -13.87 15.61
N THR A 392 15.56 -14.42 15.68
CA THR A 392 16.53 -14.31 14.58
C THR A 392 16.00 -14.93 13.27
N SER A 393 15.26 -16.04 13.35
CA SER A 393 14.60 -16.65 12.18
C SER A 393 13.38 -15.86 11.68
N VAL A 394 12.75 -15.03 12.50
CA VAL A 394 11.67 -14.12 12.05
C VAL A 394 12.27 -12.88 11.38
N PHE A 395 13.33 -12.28 11.93
CA PHE A 395 14.10 -11.24 11.21
C PHE A 395 14.62 -11.77 9.86
N ASP A 396 15.10 -13.02 9.81
CA ASP A 396 15.52 -13.67 8.56
C ASP A 396 14.40 -13.83 7.51
N LYS A 397 13.13 -13.84 7.92
CA LYS A 397 11.99 -13.85 7.00
C LYS A 397 11.54 -12.43 6.63
N LEU A 398 11.59 -11.50 7.59
CA LEU A 398 11.23 -10.11 7.38
C LEU A 398 12.13 -9.45 6.33
N HIS A 399 13.46 -9.60 6.40
CA HIS A 399 14.34 -8.98 5.38
C HIS A 399 14.05 -9.51 3.99
N ARG A 400 13.79 -10.81 3.82
CA ARG A 400 13.45 -11.41 2.52
C ARG A 400 12.22 -10.77 1.91
N TYR A 401 11.16 -10.54 2.69
CA TYR A 401 9.95 -9.86 2.19
C TYR A 401 10.18 -8.36 1.93
N ILE A 402 10.97 -7.67 2.75
CA ILE A 402 11.30 -6.25 2.57
C ILE A 402 12.17 -6.06 1.30
N ILE A 403 13.18 -6.90 1.09
CA ILE A 403 14.00 -6.93 -0.13
C ILE A 403 13.11 -7.21 -1.36
N LEU A 404 12.24 -8.22 -1.29
CA LEU A 404 11.31 -8.54 -2.38
C LEU A 404 10.44 -7.33 -2.77
N LEU A 405 9.94 -6.55 -1.79
CA LEU A 405 9.17 -5.32 -2.06
C LEU A 405 10.03 -4.17 -2.58
N ALA A 406 11.34 -4.15 -2.29
CA ALA A 406 12.26 -3.14 -2.81
C ALA A 406 12.71 -3.39 -4.27
N LEU A 407 12.77 -4.65 -4.71
CA LEU A 407 13.25 -5.04 -6.04
C LEU A 407 12.63 -4.28 -7.24
N PRO A 408 11.30 -3.98 -7.29
CA PRO A 408 10.70 -3.30 -8.44
C PRO A 408 11.28 -1.92 -8.72
N SER A 409 11.81 -1.23 -7.70
CA SER A 409 12.48 0.07 -7.85
C SER A 409 13.84 -0.01 -8.57
N VAL A 410 14.43 -1.21 -8.68
CA VAL A 410 15.73 -1.47 -9.33
C VAL A 410 15.55 -2.23 -10.64
N ARG A 411 14.55 -3.11 -10.73
CA ARG A 411 14.26 -3.95 -11.89
C ARG A 411 12.75 -4.17 -12.03
N GLN A 412 12.17 -3.54 -13.06
CA GLN A 412 10.72 -3.56 -13.30
C GLN A 412 10.16 -4.99 -13.47
N ASP A 413 10.90 -5.88 -14.13
CA ASP A 413 10.51 -7.29 -14.34
C ASP A 413 10.77 -8.23 -13.15
N ALA A 414 11.29 -7.74 -12.02
CA ALA A 414 11.73 -8.61 -10.92
C ALA A 414 10.57 -9.25 -10.12
N MET A 415 9.36 -8.69 -10.18
CA MET A 415 8.18 -9.21 -9.50
C MET A 415 6.90 -8.91 -10.28
N PRO A 416 6.09 -9.92 -10.66
CA PRO A 416 4.74 -9.69 -11.19
C PRO A 416 3.85 -9.01 -10.14
N GLN A 417 3.14 -7.94 -10.50
CA GLN A 417 2.24 -7.22 -9.56
C GLN A 417 1.15 -8.10 -8.94
N SER A 418 0.76 -9.21 -9.57
CA SER A 418 -0.15 -10.22 -8.98
C SER A 418 0.42 -10.91 -7.72
N SER A 419 1.74 -10.83 -7.50
CA SER A 419 2.42 -11.42 -6.34
C SER A 419 2.77 -10.41 -5.24
N SER A 420 2.79 -9.10 -5.50
CA SER A 420 3.10 -8.10 -4.46
C SER A 420 2.08 -8.12 -3.32
N SER A 421 0.79 -8.30 -3.65
CA SER A 421 -0.28 -8.48 -2.67
C SER A 421 -0.06 -9.68 -1.74
N ALA A 422 0.45 -10.80 -2.29
CA ALA A 422 0.81 -11.95 -1.50
C ALA A 422 2.03 -11.68 -0.60
N VAL A 423 3.05 -10.97 -1.10
CA VAL A 423 4.23 -10.58 -0.31
C VAL A 423 3.85 -9.64 0.84
N PHE A 424 3.00 -8.64 0.60
CA PHE A 424 2.47 -7.77 1.67
C PHE A 424 1.67 -8.55 2.73
N THR A 425 0.84 -9.50 2.31
CA THR A 425 0.07 -10.36 3.23
C THR A 425 0.99 -11.23 4.09
N GLN A 426 2.05 -11.79 3.51
CA GLN A 426 3.04 -12.60 4.24
C GLN A 426 3.94 -11.74 5.15
N LEU A 427 4.28 -10.50 4.75
CA LEU A 427 4.97 -9.54 5.60
C LEU A 427 4.15 -9.20 6.84
N ALA A 428 2.84 -8.93 6.69
CA ALA A 428 1.92 -8.71 7.80
C ALA A 428 1.92 -9.90 8.78
N ALA A 429 1.73 -11.12 8.28
CA ALA A 429 1.77 -12.34 9.11
C ALA A 429 3.14 -12.57 9.78
N CYS A 430 4.24 -12.14 9.15
CA CYS A 430 5.59 -12.23 9.70
C CYS A 430 5.85 -11.17 10.79
N LEU A 431 5.20 -10.00 10.73
CA LEU A 431 5.26 -9.01 11.81
C LEU A 431 4.52 -9.49 13.07
N HIS A 432 3.33 -10.09 12.91
CA HIS A 432 2.65 -10.77 14.03
C HIS A 432 3.51 -11.91 14.61
N SER A 433 4.14 -12.69 13.74
CA SER A 433 5.09 -13.74 14.15
C SER A 433 6.31 -13.21 14.93
N LEU A 434 6.70 -11.93 14.72
CA LEU A 434 7.77 -11.26 15.46
C LEU A 434 7.26 -10.83 16.84
N HIS A 435 6.10 -10.19 16.91
CA HIS A 435 5.46 -9.82 18.17
C HIS A 435 5.32 -11.03 19.09
N ASP A 436 4.74 -12.14 18.61
CA ASP A 436 4.57 -13.36 19.41
C ASP A 436 5.92 -13.90 19.93
N ALA A 437 6.97 -13.87 19.10
CA ALA A 437 8.29 -14.36 19.48
C ALA A 437 8.95 -13.49 20.57
N ILE A 438 8.81 -12.16 20.47
CA ILE A 438 9.32 -11.19 21.46
C ILE A 438 8.52 -11.27 22.76
N LYS A 439 7.19 -11.34 22.68
CA LYS A 439 6.26 -11.48 23.80
C LYS A 439 6.54 -12.74 24.62
N GLU A 440 6.73 -13.87 23.93
CA GLU A 440 7.10 -15.15 24.53
C GLU A 440 8.48 -15.09 25.18
N MET A 441 9.47 -14.47 24.52
CA MET A 441 10.79 -14.24 25.11
C MET A 441 10.75 -13.33 26.35
N SER A 442 9.97 -12.24 26.31
CA SER A 442 9.79 -11.32 27.45
C SER A 442 9.17 -12.03 28.66
N LYS A 443 8.22 -12.93 28.42
CA LYS A 443 7.64 -13.80 29.45
C LYS A 443 8.68 -14.74 30.05
N HIS A 444 9.46 -15.44 29.22
CA HIS A 444 10.51 -16.35 29.71
C HIS A 444 11.64 -15.60 30.43
N TYR A 445 11.99 -14.40 29.99
CA TYR A 445 12.96 -13.53 30.67
C TYR A 445 12.45 -13.04 32.03
N SER A 446 11.18 -12.64 32.12
CA SER A 446 10.56 -12.24 33.40
C SER A 446 10.56 -13.38 34.41
N GLN A 447 10.24 -14.60 33.96
CA GLN A 447 10.29 -15.81 34.79
C GLN A 447 11.72 -16.17 35.21
N LYS A 448 12.72 -15.96 34.34
CA LYS A 448 14.14 -16.11 34.69
C LYS A 448 14.58 -15.10 35.74
N ALA A 449 14.33 -13.80 35.53
CA ALA A 449 14.75 -12.74 36.44
C ALA A 449 14.16 -12.91 37.86
N GLY A 450 12.90 -13.33 37.97
CA GLY A 450 12.27 -13.65 39.26
C GLY A 450 12.83 -14.89 39.97
N LEU A 451 13.48 -15.81 39.25
CA LEU A 451 14.26 -16.92 39.82
C LEU A 451 15.69 -16.48 40.19
N GLU A 452 16.32 -15.61 39.40
CA GLU A 452 17.64 -15.03 39.69
C GLU A 452 17.63 -14.17 40.97
N GLN A 453 16.53 -13.45 41.22
CA GLN A 453 16.29 -12.70 42.45
C GLN A 453 16.24 -13.57 43.72
N GLN A 454 16.12 -14.89 43.60
CA GLN A 454 16.12 -15.84 44.71
C GLN A 454 17.49 -16.47 44.98
N LEU A 455 18.52 -16.13 44.18
CA LEU A 455 19.88 -16.65 44.36
C LEU A 455 20.63 -15.88 45.46
N PRO A 456 21.42 -16.56 46.31
CA PRO A 456 22.19 -15.91 47.38
C PRO A 456 23.33 -15.01 46.86
N THR A 457 23.65 -15.08 45.57
CA THR A 457 24.66 -14.26 44.89
C THR A 457 24.06 -13.13 44.04
N VAL A 458 22.76 -12.83 44.19
CA VAL A 458 22.14 -11.72 43.45
C VAL A 458 22.74 -10.38 43.89
N THR A 459 23.13 -9.55 42.93
CA THR A 459 23.64 -8.18 43.17
C THR A 459 22.59 -7.15 42.77
N GLN A 460 22.59 -5.98 43.41
CA GLN A 460 21.70 -4.87 43.01
C GLN A 460 21.93 -4.46 41.54
N LYS A 461 23.19 -4.53 41.10
CA LYS A 461 23.62 -4.31 39.71
C LYS A 461 22.93 -5.29 38.74
N LEU A 462 22.82 -6.57 39.11
CA LEU A 462 22.07 -7.58 38.34
C LEU A 462 20.56 -7.30 38.34
N CYS A 463 19.97 -6.98 39.51
CA CYS A 463 18.54 -6.63 39.61
C CYS A 463 18.17 -5.48 38.68
N THR A 464 18.86 -4.35 38.79
CA THR A 464 18.56 -3.17 37.97
C THR A 464 18.86 -3.40 36.48
N THR A 465 19.89 -4.18 36.13
CA THR A 465 20.13 -4.55 34.72
C THR A 465 19.02 -5.46 34.17
N ASN A 466 18.51 -6.39 34.98
CA ASN A 466 17.36 -7.23 34.62
C ASN A 466 16.05 -6.42 34.48
N GLU A 467 15.83 -5.41 35.33
CA GLU A 467 14.71 -4.47 35.22
C GLU A 467 14.80 -3.63 33.93
N CYS A 468 15.98 -3.10 33.60
CA CYS A 468 16.24 -2.40 32.35
C CYS A 468 16.06 -3.29 31.11
N LEU A 469 16.51 -4.56 31.16
CA LEU A 469 16.23 -5.54 30.11
C LEU A 469 14.74 -5.81 29.96
N LEU A 470 14.01 -6.01 31.06
CA LEU A 470 12.55 -6.21 31.03
C LEU A 470 11.80 -4.98 30.50
N ALA A 471 12.24 -3.77 30.84
CA ALA A 471 11.69 -2.55 30.25
C ALA A 471 11.93 -2.49 28.73
N SER A 472 13.14 -2.84 28.27
CA SER A 472 13.45 -2.90 26.82
C SER A 472 12.61 -3.96 26.08
N LEU A 473 12.40 -5.13 26.68
CA LEU A 473 11.57 -6.20 26.12
C LEU A 473 10.08 -5.86 26.16
N GLY A 474 9.61 -5.13 27.18
CA GLY A 474 8.26 -4.57 27.22
C GLY A 474 8.02 -3.55 26.12
N MET A 475 8.98 -2.62 25.90
CA MET A 475 8.93 -1.69 24.77
C MET A 475 8.93 -2.44 23.43
N LEU A 476 9.83 -3.40 23.21
CA LEU A 476 9.85 -4.21 21.98
C LEU A 476 8.53 -4.96 21.76
N THR A 477 7.94 -5.54 22.81
CA THR A 477 6.65 -6.24 22.74
C THR A 477 5.54 -5.30 22.29
N ASN A 478 5.45 -4.12 22.90
CA ASN A 478 4.43 -3.11 22.57
C ASN A 478 4.61 -2.56 21.16
N SER A 479 5.83 -2.21 20.76
CA SER A 479 6.09 -1.57 19.48
C SER A 479 5.98 -2.55 18.30
N THR A 480 6.26 -3.83 18.52
CA THR A 480 5.98 -4.88 17.52
C THR A 480 4.50 -5.25 17.43
N ASP A 481 3.71 -5.11 18.50
CA ASP A 481 2.24 -5.19 18.42
C ASP A 481 1.68 -4.04 17.58
N LYS A 482 2.08 -2.79 17.91
CA LYS A 482 1.71 -1.58 17.17
C LYS A 482 1.94 -1.74 15.67
N ILE A 483 3.18 -2.10 15.26
CA ILE A 483 3.52 -2.19 13.84
C ILE A 483 2.81 -3.35 13.12
N ALA A 484 2.63 -4.50 13.77
CA ALA A 484 1.95 -5.64 13.17
C ALA A 484 0.45 -5.36 12.97
N THR A 485 -0.21 -4.82 13.99
CA THR A 485 -1.61 -4.39 13.95
C THR A 485 -1.82 -3.26 12.94
N PHE A 486 -0.94 -2.26 12.90
CA PHE A 486 -0.94 -1.19 11.89
C PHE A 486 -0.83 -1.73 10.46
N PHE A 487 0.06 -2.70 10.22
CA PHE A 487 0.30 -3.25 8.89
C PHE A 487 -0.89 -4.08 8.41
N SER A 488 -1.53 -4.86 9.30
CA SER A 488 -2.79 -5.54 9.03
C SER A 488 -3.92 -4.55 8.73
N ASN A 489 -4.09 -3.50 9.53
CA ASN A 489 -5.15 -2.50 9.36
C ASN A 489 -4.98 -1.66 8.07
N ASN A 490 -3.78 -1.61 7.49
CA ASN A 490 -3.51 -0.94 6.22
C ASN A 490 -3.24 -1.92 5.06
N LEU A 491 -3.47 -3.23 5.23
CA LEU A 491 -3.17 -4.23 4.21
C LEU A 491 -3.95 -3.96 2.91
N ASP A 492 -5.22 -3.55 2.98
CA ASP A 492 -6.01 -3.16 1.80
C ASP A 492 -5.37 -2.00 1.03
N PHE A 493 -4.70 -1.07 1.71
CA PHE A 493 -4.00 0.04 1.06
C PHE A 493 -2.74 -0.44 0.33
N PHE A 494 -1.90 -1.24 1.01
CA PHE A 494 -0.69 -1.80 0.41
C PHE A 494 -0.96 -2.78 -0.74
N THR A 495 -2.08 -3.50 -0.69
CA THR A 495 -2.46 -4.50 -1.71
C THR A 495 -3.34 -3.94 -2.83
N SER A 496 -3.92 -2.74 -2.68
CA SER A 496 -4.73 -2.11 -3.72
C SER A 496 -3.93 -1.75 -4.97
N SER A 497 -4.49 -2.01 -6.15
CA SER A 497 -3.96 -1.43 -7.39
C SER A 497 -4.09 0.09 -7.31
N THR A 498 -2.95 0.79 -7.36
CA THR A 498 -2.85 2.22 -7.03
C THR A 498 -3.45 3.16 -8.08
N GLY A 499 -3.87 2.62 -9.23
CA GLY A 499 -4.52 3.36 -10.32
C GLY A 499 -3.57 4.22 -11.17
N TYR A 500 -2.26 4.17 -10.92
CA TYR A 500 -1.25 4.95 -11.65
C TYR A 500 -0.88 4.42 -13.04
N GLY A 501 -1.50 3.33 -13.51
CA GLY A 501 -1.29 2.79 -14.85
C GLY A 501 -1.83 3.69 -15.97
N PRO A 502 -1.48 3.43 -17.24
CA PRO A 502 -1.98 4.18 -18.39
C PRO A 502 -3.52 4.15 -18.47
N ARG A 503 -4.15 5.28 -18.82
CA ARG A 503 -5.61 5.36 -18.99
C ARG A 503 -6.08 4.35 -20.06
N GLY A 504 -6.77 3.30 -19.62
CA GLY A 504 -7.28 2.24 -20.49
C GLY A 504 -6.32 1.06 -20.73
N GLY A 505 -5.14 1.03 -20.09
CA GLY A 505 -4.17 -0.05 -20.20
C GLY A 505 -3.92 -0.78 -18.88
N VAL A 506 -3.67 -2.09 -18.94
CA VAL A 506 -3.25 -2.93 -17.78
C VAL A 506 -1.74 -2.81 -17.53
N GLY A 507 -1.17 -1.62 -17.77
CA GLY A 507 0.27 -1.38 -17.77
C GLY A 507 0.79 -0.99 -16.40
N VAL A 508 1.95 -1.53 -16.02
CA VAL A 508 2.77 -1.05 -14.91
C VAL A 508 3.21 0.39 -15.22
N LEU A 509 3.28 1.25 -14.19
CA LEU A 509 3.92 2.56 -14.34
C LEU A 509 5.43 2.37 -14.47
N ASN A 510 6.01 2.85 -15.56
CA ASN A 510 7.45 2.90 -15.71
C ASN A 510 7.98 4.04 -14.83
N PRO A 511 8.88 3.83 -13.85
CA PRO A 511 9.41 4.89 -12.99
C PRO A 511 9.99 6.09 -13.75
N LEU A 512 10.50 5.90 -14.98
CA LEU A 512 10.95 7.00 -15.84
C LEU A 512 9.81 7.99 -16.18
N GLN A 513 8.55 7.54 -16.25
CA GLN A 513 7.37 8.42 -16.41
C GLN A 513 7.17 9.32 -15.18
N ALA A 514 7.32 8.75 -13.98
CA ALA A 514 7.19 9.50 -12.73
C ALA A 514 8.35 10.49 -12.53
N GLU A 515 9.59 10.08 -12.83
CA GLU A 515 10.77 10.93 -12.78
C GLU A 515 10.69 12.07 -13.81
N SER A 516 10.33 11.77 -15.06
CA SER A 516 10.10 12.76 -16.12
C SER A 516 9.00 13.75 -15.74
N MET A 517 7.88 13.27 -15.19
CA MET A 517 6.79 14.11 -14.68
C MET A 517 7.27 15.03 -13.55
N LEU A 518 7.99 14.50 -12.56
CA LEU A 518 8.54 15.27 -11.43
C LEU A 518 9.55 16.33 -11.91
N GLY A 519 10.48 15.95 -12.78
CA GLY A 519 11.47 16.85 -13.35
C GLY A 519 10.84 17.97 -14.17
N ASN A 520 9.81 17.67 -14.97
CA ASN A 520 9.11 18.68 -15.77
C ASN A 520 8.19 19.57 -14.91
N LYS A 521 7.55 19.01 -13.86
CA LYS A 521 6.81 19.77 -12.85
C LYS A 521 7.73 20.73 -12.08
N LYS A 522 8.93 20.29 -11.70
CA LYS A 522 9.94 21.15 -11.08
C LYS A 522 10.34 22.29 -12.02
N LYS A 523 10.74 22.01 -13.26
CA LYS A 523 11.06 23.05 -14.27
C LYS A 523 9.92 24.06 -14.44
N ALA A 524 8.67 23.61 -14.46
CA ALA A 524 7.50 24.49 -14.55
C ALA A 524 7.31 25.36 -13.30
N SER A 525 7.54 24.81 -12.10
CA SER A 525 7.53 25.56 -10.83
C SER A 525 8.65 26.61 -10.81
N ASP A 526 9.88 26.23 -11.14
CA ASP A 526 11.05 27.09 -11.17
C ASP A 526 10.85 28.26 -12.17
N TYR A 527 10.29 27.97 -13.35
CA TYR A 527 9.91 28.97 -14.35
C TYR A 527 8.81 29.94 -13.85
N MET A 528 7.76 29.43 -13.21
CA MET A 528 6.72 30.26 -12.62
C MET A 528 7.23 31.11 -11.45
N GLN A 529 8.19 30.60 -10.67
CA GLN A 529 8.88 31.36 -9.62
C GLN A 529 9.77 32.46 -10.21
N ALA A 530 10.48 32.18 -11.32
CA ALA A 530 11.30 33.15 -12.04
C ALA A 530 10.46 34.30 -12.62
N ILE A 531 9.27 34.01 -13.19
CA ILE A 531 8.33 35.04 -13.66
C ILE A 531 7.76 35.87 -12.50
N ARG A 532 7.45 35.23 -11.36
CA ARG A 532 6.87 35.89 -10.17
C ARG A 532 7.90 36.71 -9.38
N LYS A 533 9.19 36.53 -9.61
CA LYS A 533 10.24 37.34 -8.97
C LYS A 533 10.08 38.80 -9.41
N PRO A 534 9.92 39.76 -8.46
CA PRO A 534 9.92 41.18 -8.82
C PRO A 534 11.18 41.52 -9.62
N ARG A 535 11.01 42.26 -10.72
CA ARG A 535 12.17 42.84 -11.42
C ARG A 535 12.88 43.77 -10.44
N ALA A 536 14.19 43.62 -10.33
CA ALA A 536 15.00 44.55 -9.53
C ALA A 536 14.77 45.98 -10.03
N GLU A 537 14.70 46.93 -9.11
CA GLU A 537 14.54 48.35 -9.43
C GLU A 537 15.71 48.78 -10.34
N SER A 538 15.37 49.21 -11.54
CA SER A 538 16.32 49.46 -12.61
C SER A 538 16.10 50.86 -13.14
N VAL A 539 17.15 51.69 -13.05
CA VAL A 539 17.13 53.08 -13.52
C VAL A 539 16.73 53.08 -15.00
N PRO A 540 15.67 53.82 -15.39
CA PRO A 540 15.20 53.89 -16.77
C PRO A 540 16.36 54.16 -17.74
N TYR A 541 16.42 53.45 -18.87
CA TYR A 541 17.59 53.47 -19.78
C TYR A 541 18.04 54.90 -20.19
N ARG A 542 17.09 55.83 -20.37
CA ARG A 542 17.36 57.25 -20.66
C ARG A 542 18.11 57.95 -19.52
N GLU A 543 17.76 57.66 -18.28
CA GLU A 543 18.37 58.20 -17.07
C GLU A 543 19.72 57.51 -16.78
N ALA A 544 19.83 56.20 -17.03
CA ALA A 544 21.12 55.49 -16.99
C ALA A 544 22.13 56.07 -18.01
N LEU A 545 21.68 56.48 -19.20
CA LEU A 545 22.52 57.19 -20.19
C LEU A 545 22.92 58.61 -19.74
N LEU A 546 22.02 59.35 -19.07
CA LEU A 546 22.35 60.66 -18.49
C LEU A 546 23.38 60.52 -17.37
N ASN A 547 23.15 59.60 -16.44
CA ASN A 547 24.06 59.31 -15.33
C ASN A 547 25.42 58.83 -15.85
N ARG A 548 25.47 57.98 -16.88
CA ARG A 548 26.72 57.62 -17.56
C ARG A 548 27.44 58.83 -18.14
N ARG A 549 26.73 59.76 -18.80
CA ARG A 549 27.34 60.98 -19.36
C ARG A 549 27.94 61.86 -18.25
N VAL A 550 27.20 62.09 -17.17
CA VAL A 550 27.64 62.88 -16.00
C VAL A 550 28.85 62.22 -15.31
N LEU A 551 28.84 60.90 -15.14
CA LEU A 551 29.99 60.16 -14.59
C LEU A 551 31.21 60.22 -15.51
N THR A 552 31.00 60.19 -16.84
CA THR A 552 32.10 60.30 -17.81
C THR A 552 32.74 61.69 -17.75
N SER A 553 31.95 62.78 -17.82
CA SER A 553 32.49 64.14 -17.73
C SER A 553 33.09 64.45 -16.34
N SER A 554 32.56 63.86 -15.27
CA SER A 554 33.14 63.93 -13.92
C SER A 554 34.49 63.19 -13.83
N THR A 555 34.63 62.02 -14.45
CA THR A 555 35.90 61.29 -14.48
C THR A 555 36.94 61.96 -15.37
N GLU A 556 36.56 62.52 -16.52
CA GLU A 556 37.42 63.34 -17.39
C GLU A 556 37.91 64.60 -16.64
N SER A 557 37.00 65.33 -15.98
CA SER A 557 37.33 66.50 -15.16
C SER A 557 38.30 66.14 -14.03
N ARG A 558 38.01 65.07 -13.27
CA ARG A 558 38.90 64.56 -12.21
C ARG A 558 40.27 64.15 -12.74
N GLN A 559 40.34 63.54 -13.93
CA GLN A 559 41.61 63.15 -14.55
C GLN A 559 42.43 64.37 -14.98
N GLY A 560 41.80 65.40 -15.58
CA GLY A 560 42.45 66.67 -15.89
C GLY A 560 42.97 67.38 -14.65
N LEU A 561 42.16 67.45 -13.58
CA LEU A 561 42.59 68.00 -12.28
C LEU A 561 43.79 67.23 -11.70
N THR A 562 43.78 65.89 -11.80
CA THR A 562 44.88 65.04 -11.33
C THR A 562 46.17 65.32 -12.11
N GLN A 563 46.09 65.46 -13.43
CA GLN A 563 47.24 65.83 -14.28
C GLN A 563 47.77 67.23 -13.94
N GLN A 564 46.88 68.19 -13.69
CA GLN A 564 47.27 69.55 -13.27
C GLN A 564 47.97 69.57 -11.91
N VAL A 565 47.52 68.74 -10.95
CA VAL A 565 48.17 68.57 -9.65
C VAL A 565 49.57 67.96 -9.80
N VAL A 566 49.71 66.87 -10.57
CA VAL A 566 51.01 66.22 -10.82
C VAL A 566 51.99 67.17 -11.51
N ALA A 567 51.57 67.88 -12.56
CA ALA A 567 52.41 68.86 -13.25
C ALA A 567 52.82 70.03 -12.34
N SER A 568 51.97 70.41 -11.37
CA SER A 568 52.29 71.41 -10.36
C SER A 568 53.31 70.89 -9.34
N GLN A 569 53.16 69.63 -8.90
CA GLN A 569 54.10 68.96 -7.99
C GLN A 569 55.48 68.77 -8.63
N GLU A 570 55.56 68.36 -9.90
CA GLU A 570 56.83 68.30 -10.64
C GLU A 570 57.51 69.67 -10.78
N LYS A 571 56.72 70.74 -10.91
CA LYS A 571 57.25 72.11 -10.98
C LYS A 571 57.79 72.56 -9.63
N ILE A 572 57.10 72.22 -8.53
CA ILE A 572 57.58 72.48 -7.16
C ILE A 572 58.89 71.72 -6.93
N ALA A 573 58.95 70.42 -7.20
CA ALA A 573 60.16 69.61 -7.01
C ALA A 573 61.37 70.13 -7.82
N ARG A 574 61.14 70.64 -9.04
CA ARG A 574 62.19 71.31 -9.84
C ARG A 574 62.68 72.61 -9.21
N LEU A 575 61.78 73.46 -8.71
CA LEU A 575 62.12 74.69 -8.00
C LEU A 575 62.82 74.42 -6.65
N GLU A 576 62.49 73.30 -6.00
CA GLU A 576 63.19 72.82 -4.80
C GLU A 576 64.61 72.34 -5.13
N GLN A 577 64.79 71.58 -6.21
CA GLN A 577 66.12 71.19 -6.71
C GLN A 577 66.98 72.40 -7.12
N GLU A 578 66.39 73.39 -7.80
CA GLU A 578 67.07 74.66 -8.15
C GLU A 578 67.47 75.44 -6.89
N LYS A 579 66.58 75.52 -5.88
CA LYS A 579 66.86 76.12 -4.58
C LYS A 579 68.02 75.41 -3.86
N GLU A 580 68.06 74.09 -3.86
CA GLU A 580 69.17 73.32 -3.28
C GLU A 580 70.49 73.54 -4.05
N HIS A 581 70.44 73.58 -5.39
CA HIS A 581 71.60 73.90 -6.22
C HIS A 581 72.18 75.28 -5.87
N TRP A 582 71.35 76.33 -5.85
CA TRP A 582 71.79 77.69 -5.50
C TRP A 582 72.26 77.81 -4.05
N LEU A 583 71.68 77.04 -3.12
CA LEU A 583 72.15 76.97 -1.74
C LEU A 583 73.56 76.34 -1.65
N LEU A 584 73.80 75.23 -2.34
CA LEU A 584 75.09 74.56 -2.41
C LEU A 584 76.15 75.43 -3.11
N GLU A 585 75.80 76.10 -4.21
CA GLU A 585 76.72 77.01 -4.90
C GLU A 585 77.04 78.25 -4.05
N THR A 586 76.07 78.77 -3.27
CA THR A 586 76.30 79.81 -2.28
C THR A 586 77.26 79.35 -1.16
N GLN A 587 77.11 78.11 -0.66
CA GLN A 587 78.03 77.53 0.32
C GLN A 587 79.44 77.33 -0.26
N LEU A 588 79.55 76.82 -1.49
CA LEU A 588 80.83 76.66 -2.18
C LEU A 588 81.51 78.02 -2.42
N GLY A 589 80.73 79.06 -2.74
CA GLY A 589 81.17 80.44 -2.83
C GLY A 589 81.74 80.97 -1.52
N ARG A 590 81.06 80.72 -0.39
CA ARG A 590 81.57 81.06 0.95
C ARG A 590 82.89 80.35 1.27
N VAL A 591 82.98 79.04 1.02
CA VAL A 591 84.22 78.27 1.28
C VAL A 591 85.39 78.71 0.38
N ARG A 592 85.11 79.14 -0.86
CA ARG A 592 86.13 79.75 -1.74
C ARG A 592 86.58 81.11 -1.21
N LEU A 593 85.65 81.96 -0.81
CA LEU A 593 85.92 83.28 -0.23
C LEU A 593 86.73 83.16 1.07
N GLU A 594 86.36 82.25 1.95
CA GLU A 594 87.04 81.95 3.21
C GLU A 594 88.48 81.47 2.96
N LYS A 595 88.69 80.57 1.99
CA LYS A 595 90.04 80.09 1.62
C LYS A 595 90.94 81.18 1.04
N GLU A 596 90.44 82.01 0.13
CA GLU A 596 91.26 83.10 -0.41
C GLU A 596 91.39 84.26 0.59
N SER A 597 90.45 84.45 1.54
CA SER A 597 90.62 85.38 2.68
C SER A 597 91.73 84.90 3.61
N GLN A 598 91.76 83.61 3.95
CA GLN A 598 92.86 83.01 4.70
C GLN A 598 94.18 83.17 3.96
N ARG A 599 94.21 82.92 2.64
CA ARG A 599 95.41 83.09 1.84
C ARG A 599 95.89 84.54 1.73
N ILE A 600 94.97 85.51 1.67
CA ILE A 600 95.31 86.93 1.77
C ILE A 600 95.95 87.22 3.13
N GLN A 601 95.37 86.71 4.22
CA GLN A 601 95.91 86.89 5.58
C GLN A 601 97.28 86.19 5.78
N ASP A 602 97.48 85.01 5.19
CA ASP A 602 98.75 84.29 5.15
C ASP A 602 99.80 85.06 4.32
N LEU A 603 99.37 85.75 3.24
CA LEU A 603 100.24 86.61 2.43
C LEU A 603 100.53 87.96 3.10
N GLU A 604 99.57 88.56 3.82
CA GLU A 604 99.75 89.80 4.58
C GLU A 604 100.73 89.60 5.75
N THR A 605 100.68 88.46 6.43
CA THR A 605 101.64 88.09 7.48
C THR A 605 103.04 87.79 6.91
N GLN A 606 103.13 87.17 5.73
CA GLN A 606 104.40 87.03 4.99
C GLN A 606 104.94 88.38 4.50
N LEU A 607 104.08 89.30 4.04
CA LEU A 607 104.49 90.65 3.62
C LEU A 607 104.98 91.47 4.81
N SER A 608 104.27 91.40 5.94
CA SER A 608 104.61 92.09 7.20
C SER A 608 105.97 91.64 7.74
N SER A 609 106.28 90.34 7.65
CA SER A 609 107.59 89.79 8.07
C SER A 609 108.71 90.02 7.04
N ALA A 610 108.39 90.38 5.80
CA ALA A 610 109.38 90.71 4.76
C ALA A 610 109.70 92.22 4.63
N LEU A 611 109.01 93.09 5.39
CA LEU A 611 109.12 94.55 5.29
C LEU A 611 109.89 95.23 6.44
N GLU A 612 110.58 94.47 7.30
CA GLU A 612 111.58 94.99 8.26
C GLU A 612 112.88 95.44 7.55
N GLY A 613 112.76 96.37 6.58
CA GLY A 613 113.81 96.65 5.60
C GLY A 613 113.78 98.05 4.97
N GLY A 614 113.26 99.07 5.66
CA GLY A 614 113.32 100.47 5.19
C GLY A 614 112.32 101.39 5.88
N GLY A 615 112.80 102.25 6.78
CA GLY A 615 111.95 103.20 7.50
C GLY A 615 111.69 104.52 6.73
N GLY A 616 110.61 105.26 7.01
CA GLY A 616 109.47 104.88 7.85
C GLY A 616 108.64 106.06 8.38
N SER A 617 107.42 105.74 8.81
CA SER A 617 106.55 106.46 9.78
C SER A 617 106.11 107.92 9.50
N PRO A 618 104.96 108.39 10.05
CA PRO A 618 104.07 107.74 11.04
C PRO A 618 102.57 107.64 10.64
N ALA A 619 101.80 106.94 11.50
CA ALA A 619 100.36 107.08 11.84
C ALA A 619 99.33 107.50 10.73
N SER A 620 98.20 106.81 10.55
CA SER A 620 97.26 106.26 11.54
C SER A 620 96.66 104.93 11.08
N ALA A 621 96.35 103.96 11.95
CA ALA A 621 95.10 103.86 12.74
C ALA A 621 93.82 103.90 11.86
N LEU A 622 92.86 102.99 12.00
CA LEU A 622 92.39 102.38 13.25
C LEU A 622 92.22 100.85 13.21
N SER A 623 92.61 100.22 14.32
CA SER A 623 91.90 99.06 14.86
C SER A 623 90.62 99.56 15.55
N LEU A 624 89.46 99.15 15.05
CA LEU A 624 88.16 99.09 15.74
C LEU A 624 87.34 97.98 15.03
N GLY A 625 86.70 97.03 15.70
CA GLY A 625 86.43 96.90 17.13
C GLY A 625 85.08 97.51 17.50
N LEU A 626 84.31 96.77 18.30
CA LEU A 626 82.90 97.00 18.65
C LEU A 626 81.90 96.77 17.47
N GLY A 627 80.95 95.84 17.57
CA GLY A 627 80.83 94.80 18.60
C GLY A 627 79.53 93.99 18.57
N SER A 628 79.54 92.89 19.33
CA SER A 628 78.40 92.52 20.17
C SER A 628 78.13 93.65 21.18
N PRO A 629 76.90 93.84 21.72
CA PRO A 629 75.97 92.75 22.09
C PRO A 629 74.48 93.04 21.82
N ALA A 630 73.62 92.19 22.41
CA ALA A 630 72.18 92.42 22.67
C ALA A 630 71.27 92.34 21.42
N LEU A 631 70.06 91.77 21.45
CA LEU A 631 68.92 91.95 22.38
C LEU A 631 68.43 93.43 22.34
N THR A 632 67.15 93.75 22.13
CA THR A 632 65.95 92.89 22.19
C THR A 632 64.77 93.55 21.46
N SER A 633 63.92 92.72 20.80
CA SER A 633 62.44 92.88 20.64
C SER A 633 61.83 94.17 20.06
N LEU A 634 60.52 94.09 19.73
CA LEU A 634 59.62 95.18 19.32
C LEU A 634 59.87 95.73 17.91
N ASP A 635 58.87 96.19 17.17
CA ASP A 635 57.43 95.85 17.12
C ASP A 635 56.89 96.33 15.75
N ASP A 636 55.65 95.98 15.39
CA ASP A 636 54.94 96.50 14.21
C ASP A 636 55.65 96.25 12.84
N GLY A 637 55.05 96.54 11.67
CA GLY A 637 53.65 96.88 11.40
C GLY A 637 53.47 97.59 10.06
N GLU A 638 52.97 96.84 9.07
CA GLU A 638 52.21 97.32 7.90
C GLU A 638 52.86 98.34 6.92
N LEU A 639 51.98 98.82 6.02
CA LEU A 639 52.10 99.86 5.00
C LEU A 639 52.93 99.50 3.74
N GLU A 640 52.32 98.97 2.69
CA GLU A 640 51.29 99.55 1.76
C GLU A 640 51.89 100.33 0.59
N GLU A 641 51.55 99.89 -0.63
CA GLU A 641 50.90 100.71 -1.67
C GLU A 641 50.36 99.78 -2.79
N ARG A 642 49.32 100.10 -3.58
CA ARG A 642 48.16 100.98 -3.37
C ARG A 642 47.15 100.74 -4.51
N GLY A 643 45.92 100.30 -4.18
CA GLY A 643 44.75 100.36 -5.08
C GLY A 643 44.73 99.44 -6.31
N VAL A 644 43.69 99.47 -7.16
CA VAL A 644 42.39 100.15 -6.99
C VAL A 644 41.32 99.46 -7.87
N GLU A 645 40.14 99.16 -7.29
CA GLU A 645 38.84 98.92 -7.97
C GLU A 645 38.75 97.80 -9.05
N LYS A 646 37.60 97.33 -9.52
CA LYS A 646 36.26 97.08 -8.94
C LYS A 646 35.60 96.01 -9.82
N ASP A 647 35.00 94.98 -9.23
CA ASP A 647 33.60 94.62 -9.48
C ASP A 647 33.24 93.33 -8.72
N ALA A 648 32.19 93.43 -7.91
CA ALA A 648 31.58 92.30 -7.23
C ALA A 648 30.08 92.46 -7.26
N MET A 649 29.37 91.70 -8.10
CA MET A 649 27.92 91.54 -7.99
C MET A 649 27.43 90.18 -8.48
N ILE A 650 26.79 89.47 -7.55
CA ILE A 650 25.70 88.50 -7.75
C ILE A 650 26.06 87.18 -8.45
N ASN A 651 26.29 86.17 -7.60
CA ASN A 651 25.91 84.79 -7.90
C ASN A 651 24.38 84.73 -8.10
N THR A 652 23.90 84.61 -9.33
CA THR A 652 22.47 84.38 -9.60
C THR A 652 22.13 82.91 -9.36
N SER A 653 21.49 82.61 -8.23
CA SER A 653 20.99 81.26 -7.92
C SER A 653 19.88 80.82 -8.90
N LEU A 654 19.88 79.53 -9.23
CA LEU A 654 18.65 78.83 -9.63
C LEU A 654 18.53 77.45 -8.98
N VAL A 655 18.80 77.37 -7.68
CA VAL A 655 18.36 76.23 -6.84
C VAL A 655 17.14 76.69 -6.04
N GLY A 656 15.99 76.06 -6.29
CA GLY A 656 14.72 76.43 -5.68
C GLY A 656 14.53 75.86 -4.27
N MET A 657 14.35 76.77 -3.31
CA MET A 657 13.68 76.58 -2.00
C MET A 657 13.97 75.32 -1.18
N LEU A 658 14.68 75.52 -0.07
CA LEU A 658 14.43 74.80 1.18
C LEU A 658 14.02 75.82 2.24
N THR A 659 12.81 75.70 2.78
CA THR A 659 12.28 76.60 3.81
C THR A 659 12.75 76.19 5.20
N THR A 660 13.49 77.07 5.87
CA THR A 660 13.87 76.92 7.28
C THR A 660 13.40 78.13 8.09
N THR A 661 12.41 77.96 8.95
CA THR A 661 12.02 78.94 9.98
C THR A 661 13.04 78.95 11.11
N PRO A 662 13.53 80.12 11.59
CA PRO A 662 14.60 80.18 12.57
C PRO A 662 14.12 80.28 14.02
N THR A 663 14.88 79.68 14.94
CA THR A 663 14.96 80.07 16.36
C THR A 663 16.41 79.89 16.81
N ASN A 664 16.98 80.91 17.46
CA ASN A 664 18.27 80.79 18.17
C ASN A 664 18.13 79.83 19.36
N GLU A 665 19.21 79.14 19.75
CA GLU A 665 19.91 79.46 21.01
C GLU A 665 21.24 78.71 21.23
N GLU A 666 22.14 79.40 21.93
CA GLU A 666 23.31 78.97 22.73
C GLU A 666 24.52 78.19 22.14
N VAL A 667 25.71 78.63 22.59
CA VAL A 667 27.03 78.24 22.10
C VAL A 667 27.61 77.09 22.94
N ARG A 668 27.07 75.87 22.75
CA ARG A 668 27.61 74.64 23.39
C ARG A 668 27.59 73.37 22.53
N ASP A 669 26.91 73.39 21.38
CA ASP A 669 26.67 72.16 20.61
C ASP A 669 27.80 71.80 19.63
N GLU A 670 28.72 72.73 19.32
CA GLU A 670 29.69 72.55 18.23
C GLU A 670 30.74 71.47 18.53
N GLU A 671 31.36 71.47 19.71
CA GLU A 671 32.27 70.39 20.16
C GLU A 671 31.53 69.05 20.30
N SER A 672 30.28 69.08 20.77
CA SER A 672 29.44 67.87 20.89
C SER A 672 29.14 67.28 19.51
N ARG A 673 28.83 68.14 18.54
CA ARG A 673 28.55 67.75 17.15
C ARG A 673 29.81 67.26 16.44
N GLU A 674 30.97 67.90 16.64
CA GLU A 674 32.23 67.40 16.10
C GLU A 674 32.60 66.04 16.71
N GLN A 675 32.47 65.88 18.03
CA GLN A 675 32.73 64.60 18.71
C GLN A 675 31.76 63.50 18.23
N LEU A 676 30.49 63.84 17.97
CA LEU A 676 29.50 62.91 17.43
C LEU A 676 29.80 62.54 15.96
N ILE A 677 30.17 63.50 15.12
CA ILE A 677 30.62 63.30 13.73
C ILE A 677 31.87 62.40 13.70
N LYS A 678 32.84 62.68 14.56
CA LYS A 678 34.07 61.90 14.72
C LYS A 678 33.77 60.48 15.19
N THR A 679 32.87 60.31 16.15
CA THR A 679 32.41 58.98 16.63
C THR A 679 31.69 58.21 15.51
N HIS A 680 30.81 58.87 14.75
CA HIS A 680 30.12 58.27 13.60
C HIS A 680 31.11 57.82 12.51
N TYR A 681 32.08 58.66 12.13
CA TYR A 681 33.07 58.28 11.13
C TYR A 681 34.06 57.22 11.64
N MET A 682 34.47 57.26 12.91
CA MET A 682 35.28 56.18 13.51
C MET A 682 34.53 54.85 13.54
N ALA A 683 33.25 54.86 13.93
CA ALA A 683 32.39 53.67 13.87
C ALA A 683 32.24 53.15 12.44
N ARG A 684 32.02 54.04 11.47
CA ARG A 684 31.90 53.68 10.04
C ARG A 684 33.21 53.16 9.46
N VAL A 685 34.36 53.67 9.88
CA VAL A 685 35.68 53.13 9.52
C VAL A 685 35.87 51.73 10.12
N GLY A 686 35.45 51.49 11.37
CA GLY A 686 35.45 50.16 11.98
C GLY A 686 34.54 49.17 11.26
N GLU A 687 33.34 49.60 10.87
CA GLU A 687 32.39 48.82 10.07
C GLU A 687 32.96 48.47 8.69
N LEU A 688 33.56 49.43 7.99
CA LEU A 688 34.21 49.19 6.69
C LEU A 688 35.45 48.29 6.83
N THR A 689 36.23 48.43 7.90
CA THR A 689 37.40 47.58 8.18
C THR A 689 36.99 46.14 8.45
N THR A 690 35.92 45.92 9.22
CA THR A 690 35.39 44.58 9.48
C THR A 690 34.71 43.97 8.26
N GLN A 691 34.01 44.76 7.43
CA GLN A 691 33.52 44.31 6.13
C GLN A 691 34.65 43.91 5.18
N LEU A 692 35.77 44.65 5.16
CA LEU A 692 36.96 44.32 4.40
C LEU A 692 37.59 43.01 4.91
N GLN A 693 37.83 42.86 6.21
CA GLN A 693 38.35 41.61 6.80
C GLN A 693 37.45 40.39 6.50
N VAL A 694 36.12 40.55 6.51
CA VAL A 694 35.17 39.49 6.13
C VAL A 694 35.22 39.21 4.62
N SER A 695 35.46 40.22 3.78
CA SER A 695 35.68 40.06 2.33
C SER A 695 36.98 39.31 2.04
N ASP A 696 38.09 39.69 2.68
CA ASP A 696 39.39 39.06 2.53
C ASP A 696 39.36 37.60 3.04
N SER A 697 38.71 37.35 4.18
CA SER A 697 38.49 35.99 4.69
C SER A 697 37.68 35.13 3.72
N LYS A 698 36.68 35.70 3.04
CA LYS A 698 35.92 35.01 1.99
C LYS A 698 36.76 34.77 0.73
N ALA A 699 37.59 35.73 0.33
CA ALA A 699 38.51 35.57 -0.80
C ALA A 699 39.55 34.48 -0.53
N VAL A 700 40.13 34.42 0.67
CA VAL A 700 41.05 33.36 1.11
C VAL A 700 40.35 32.00 1.08
N ASN A 701 39.12 31.88 1.61
CA ASN A 701 38.37 30.62 1.55
C ASN A 701 38.05 30.21 0.10
N PHE A 702 37.64 31.15 -0.75
CA PHE A 702 37.35 30.91 -2.18
C PHE A 702 38.61 30.53 -2.98
N HIS A 703 39.80 30.98 -2.55
CA HIS A 703 41.09 30.53 -3.08
C HIS A 703 41.60 29.22 -2.47
N ALA A 704 41.00 28.71 -1.39
CA ALA A 704 41.33 27.42 -0.77
C ALA A 704 40.45 26.25 -1.26
N GLU A 705 39.22 26.53 -1.73
CA GLU A 705 38.34 25.52 -2.34
C GLU A 705 38.96 24.76 -3.54
N PRO A 706 39.70 25.38 -4.47
CA PRO A 706 40.32 24.67 -5.61
C PRO A 706 41.26 23.54 -5.17
N THR A 707 42.09 23.78 -4.15
CA THR A 707 43.07 22.80 -3.64
C THR A 707 42.44 21.55 -3.03
N TYR A 708 41.22 21.63 -2.51
CA TYR A 708 40.48 20.45 -2.03
C TYR A 708 39.78 19.69 -3.17
N GLY A 709 39.40 20.39 -4.26
CA GLY A 709 38.86 19.75 -5.46
C GLY A 709 39.87 18.81 -6.13
N GLU A 710 41.09 19.29 -6.38
CA GLU A 710 42.11 18.52 -7.11
C GLU A 710 42.59 17.27 -6.35
N GLN A 711 42.69 17.32 -5.01
CA GLN A 711 43.04 16.15 -4.19
C GLN A 711 42.00 15.02 -4.19
N TYR A 712 40.72 15.33 -4.46
CA TYR A 712 39.68 14.31 -4.61
C TYR A 712 39.67 13.69 -6.01
N VAL A 713 40.06 14.41 -7.06
CA VAL A 713 40.18 13.85 -8.42
C VAL A 713 41.35 12.87 -8.49
N TRP A 714 42.53 13.26 -8.01
CA TRP A 714 43.74 12.41 -8.08
C TRP A 714 43.66 11.09 -7.30
N ASN A 715 42.83 11.00 -6.26
CA ASN A 715 42.64 9.75 -5.50
C ASN A 715 41.61 8.79 -6.13
N VAL A 716 40.84 9.22 -7.14
CA VAL A 716 39.82 8.39 -7.81
C VAL A 716 40.35 7.72 -9.07
N GLU A 717 41.42 8.25 -9.70
CA GLU A 717 42.10 7.62 -10.85
C GLU A 717 43.21 6.63 -10.42
N SER A 718 43.15 6.06 -9.20
CA SER A 718 44.19 5.14 -8.67
C SER A 718 43.67 4.01 -7.77
N GLN A 719 42.44 3.53 -8.01
CA GLN A 719 41.93 2.23 -7.54
C GLN A 719 41.17 1.49 -8.65
#